data_AF-A0A661KX15-F1
#
_entry.id   AF-A0A661KX15-F1
#
_cell.length_a   1.000
_cell.length_b   1.000
_cell.length_c   1.000
_cell.angle_alpha   90.00
_cell.angle_beta   90.00
_cell.angle_gamma   90.00
#
_symmetry.space_group_name_H-M   'P 1'
#
loop_
_entity.id
_entity.type
_entity.pdbx_description
1 polymer ?
#
loop_
_entity_poly.entity_id
_entity_poly.type
_entity_poly.pdbx_seq_one_letter_code
_entity_poly.pdbx_strand_id
1 'polypeptide(L)'
;MRLGIFFLIILILFTPPVFAKSVDNANIPQLVGVLPVLGNAPKEDKKTFRTIFNNYLTSKRFQNIKLDEIDIKLVEIEKETGKKWSELSPSCIGKKMKLDGLFIVKSLSINKLFVALYASISIKAKVIFVRSEDGEIIWQKEASVARRSGGIPLSPWSAISTTITSARVLRDCVKMDLMAELCRKLTAKIPEPAVPVIRKPPPIFTVMTNAKDSPFGMGKEILIAIKAKPNCIGYCQISGVIERLRLTEKESGNYLGRYVVDREISTKNKFIKITLLDPDTRLENNYIVPYPIEIDGIPPSPVKEINISTLQDKIVIKWEPVRDAYEYIIERNEGSEFKCIGKTQVPEFEDINVIYGKIYYYKIYVKDKAGNLSEPLTKKVIYIKPGPTVLPDRIMGDFIMYPEGSPYVITKKTVVLKGSTLTAKPGVIVELKKGAVLKVNGNILIKGMEKDRVVFKGEDYIIQIEDTGKDGFIAKNLLLDNGSNLAIINSEAIFENVIINNFKKGLVIKKNSLVKADNLEIRDSYHGIDLKGGTISGSKYIIRNCNYALYYEEGNIKAKIFFSRNTSYINAASDLNLDCIVIDDYVIRHSLNFIKGIKGNVNIRQIIPLNYSLRKLRLKLYNSIKVKLFEALIENDPLQIKKSTITILNCFRKEALENDKEVILYLAERCLGSSNRPDLKPFKRLCEDNFYKILKDKKDNYKVVPLKVTFPSFLTNISPKLISKKAKEKILFSYIKKMNLQDIKGKFYKKLSNSIVYTIVFAESSAKFVKNYYLLCVIDKKILNSQFKKPKKRPSLKIGLIIHTEYQRMIELIRSSFKNQGYDLFMLPSTDIFTALSYIKKRQLPIKIILFFNYDIEKTKSTISANLFIYSCNLRAKIVDVSSGQQLSTVSAESAVYQVSDTKGKELAAIKSFKKLKNKLKIKLLELAKQI
;
A
#
# COMPACT_ATOMS: atom_id res chain seq x y z
N MET A 1 3.39 -102.48 -4.19
CA MET A 1 4.49 -102.68 -3.20
C MET A 1 4.49 -101.55 -2.15
N ARG A 2 3.38 -101.36 -1.43
CA ARG A 2 3.18 -100.33 -0.39
C ARG A 2 2.20 -100.83 0.69
N LEU A 3 2.54 -101.95 1.32
CA LEU A 3 1.80 -102.49 2.48
C LEU A 3 2.70 -102.86 3.67
N GLY A 4 4.03 -102.68 3.55
CA GLY A 4 5.01 -103.11 4.57
C GLY A 4 5.59 -102.03 5.48
N ILE A 5 5.23 -100.74 5.31
CA ILE A 5 5.80 -99.64 6.12
C ILE A 5 4.78 -99.12 7.17
N PHE A 6 3.52 -99.55 7.09
CA PHE A 6 2.47 -99.10 8.01
C PHE A 6 2.46 -99.81 9.37
N PHE A 7 3.21 -100.91 9.52
CA PHE A 7 3.21 -101.72 10.75
C PHE A 7 4.37 -101.44 11.72
N LEU A 8 5.42 -100.71 11.30
CA LEU A 8 6.60 -100.45 12.14
C LEU A 8 6.59 -99.11 12.90
N ILE A 9 5.61 -98.23 12.64
CA ILE A 9 5.49 -96.91 13.33
C ILE A 9 4.45 -96.95 14.48
N ILE A 10 3.70 -98.04 14.64
CA ILE A 10 2.65 -98.18 15.66
C ILE A 10 3.19 -98.68 17.03
N LEU A 11 4.49 -98.96 17.18
CA LEU A 11 5.06 -99.54 18.42
C LEU A 11 6.03 -98.66 19.24
N ILE A 12 6.12 -97.34 19.02
CA ILE A 12 7.04 -96.46 19.80
C ILE A 12 6.35 -95.21 20.43
N LEU A 13 5.01 -95.13 20.51
CA LEU A 13 4.33 -93.94 21.08
C LEU A 13 3.29 -94.22 22.17
N PHE A 14 3.36 -95.36 22.86
CA PHE A 14 2.58 -95.61 24.08
C PHE A 14 3.50 -95.92 25.27
N THR A 15 4.09 -94.87 25.87
CA THR A 15 4.39 -94.93 27.31
C THR A 15 3.09 -94.70 28.07
N PRO A 16 2.65 -95.61 28.96
CA PRO A 16 1.47 -95.38 29.76
C PRO A 16 1.68 -94.16 30.68
N PRO A 17 0.60 -93.45 31.09
CA PRO A 17 0.73 -92.41 32.09
C PRO A 17 1.28 -93.05 33.37
N VAL A 18 2.36 -92.48 33.92
CA VAL A 18 2.82 -92.81 35.26
C VAL A 18 1.64 -92.61 36.21
N PHE A 19 1.25 -93.69 36.88
CA PHE A 19 0.23 -93.70 37.91
C PHE A 19 0.49 -92.56 38.90
N ALA A 20 -0.52 -91.71 39.12
CA ALA A 20 -0.51 -90.83 40.27
C ALA A 20 -0.54 -91.71 41.53
N LYS A 21 0.58 -91.75 42.27
CA LYS A 21 0.56 -92.20 43.67
C LYS A 21 -0.56 -91.43 44.38
N SER A 22 -1.39 -92.11 45.15
CA SER A 22 -2.28 -91.46 46.11
C SER A 22 -1.43 -90.66 47.08
N VAL A 23 -1.40 -89.34 46.89
CA VAL A 23 -0.69 -88.43 47.79
C VAL A 23 -1.50 -88.36 49.07
N ASP A 24 -0.90 -88.75 50.18
CA ASP A 24 -1.50 -88.65 51.50
C ASP A 24 -1.71 -87.16 51.85
N ASN A 25 -2.92 -86.76 52.24
CA ASN A 25 -3.29 -85.34 52.42
C ASN A 25 -2.45 -84.62 53.50
N ALA A 26 -1.77 -85.38 54.38
CA ALA A 26 -0.87 -84.86 55.41
C ALA A 26 0.47 -84.34 54.87
N ASN A 27 0.90 -84.75 53.66
CA ASN A 27 2.22 -84.42 53.09
C ASN A 27 2.20 -83.37 51.97
N ILE A 28 1.12 -82.59 51.88
CA ILE A 28 0.99 -81.49 50.90
C ILE A 28 1.60 -80.20 51.50
N PRO A 29 2.54 -79.53 50.81
CA PRO A 29 3.14 -78.28 51.28
C PRO A 29 2.11 -77.19 51.61
N GLN A 30 2.33 -76.46 52.71
CA GLN A 30 1.41 -75.42 53.17
C GLN A 30 1.84 -74.04 52.72
N LEU A 31 3.11 -73.67 52.96
CA LEU A 31 3.70 -72.40 52.54
C LEU A 31 4.37 -72.56 51.17
N VAL A 32 3.79 -71.94 50.15
CA VAL A 32 4.21 -72.13 48.75
C VAL A 32 4.62 -70.81 48.08
N GLY A 33 5.52 -70.93 47.10
CA GLY A 33 5.94 -69.82 46.24
C GLY A 33 5.79 -70.14 44.76
N VAL A 34 5.44 -69.14 43.96
CA VAL A 34 5.40 -69.26 42.49
C VAL A 34 6.64 -68.61 41.90
N LEU A 35 7.50 -69.40 41.26
CA LEU A 35 8.72 -68.91 40.62
C LEU A 35 8.45 -68.15 39.30
N PRO A 36 9.40 -67.34 38.80
CA PRO A 36 9.29 -66.71 37.49
C PRO A 36 9.08 -67.74 36.36
N VAL A 37 8.25 -67.39 35.38
CA VAL A 37 7.82 -68.31 34.33
C VAL A 37 8.94 -68.57 33.32
N LEU A 38 9.23 -69.84 33.05
CA LEU A 38 10.21 -70.30 32.06
C LEU A 38 9.56 -70.47 30.66
N GLY A 39 10.38 -70.50 29.61
CA GLY A 39 9.96 -70.70 28.22
C GLY A 39 10.22 -69.48 27.30
N ASN A 40 9.62 -69.45 26.11
CA ASN A 40 9.93 -68.45 25.06
C ASN A 40 8.89 -67.33 24.93
N ALA A 41 7.83 -67.32 25.76
CA ALA A 41 6.84 -66.24 25.74
C ALA A 41 7.46 -64.87 26.08
N PRO A 42 6.87 -63.75 25.58
CA PRO A 42 7.31 -62.40 25.94
C PRO A 42 7.38 -62.18 27.46
N LYS A 43 8.34 -61.38 27.91
CA LYS A 43 8.58 -61.09 29.35
C LYS A 43 7.32 -60.56 30.05
N GLU A 44 6.56 -59.69 29.38
CA GLU A 44 5.31 -59.12 29.88
C GLU A 44 4.25 -60.23 30.08
N ASP A 45 4.06 -61.09 29.09
CA ASP A 45 3.08 -62.19 29.13
C ASP A 45 3.42 -63.22 30.21
N LYS A 46 4.70 -63.50 30.42
CA LYS A 46 5.19 -64.35 31.52
C LYS A 46 4.86 -63.77 32.90
N LYS A 47 5.10 -62.47 33.08
CA LYS A 47 4.77 -61.78 34.34
C LYS A 47 3.27 -61.80 34.59
N THR A 48 2.47 -61.45 33.57
CA THR A 48 1.00 -61.49 33.65
C THR A 48 0.47 -62.88 33.98
N PHE A 49 0.96 -63.93 33.30
CA PHE A 49 0.54 -65.30 33.57
C PHE A 49 0.88 -65.73 35.01
N ARG A 50 2.10 -65.43 35.50
CA ARG A 50 2.52 -65.73 36.88
C ARG A 50 1.60 -65.06 37.89
N THR A 51 1.27 -63.77 37.68
CA THR A 51 0.36 -63.03 38.55
C THR A 51 -1.02 -63.66 38.58
N ILE A 52 -1.61 -63.94 37.41
CA ILE A 52 -2.93 -64.57 37.32
C ILE A 52 -2.92 -65.96 38.00
N PHE A 53 -1.89 -66.77 37.73
CA PHE A 53 -1.75 -68.09 38.34
C PHE A 53 -1.65 -68.01 39.86
N ASN A 54 -0.82 -67.12 40.40
CA ASN A 54 -0.70 -66.87 41.83
C ASN A 54 -2.02 -66.40 42.45
N ASN A 55 -2.78 -65.53 41.76
CA ASN A 55 -4.08 -65.06 42.23
C ASN A 55 -5.15 -66.15 42.25
N TYR A 56 -5.08 -67.15 41.36
CA TYR A 56 -5.93 -68.33 41.47
C TYR A 56 -5.48 -69.26 42.61
N LEU A 57 -4.18 -69.34 42.91
CA LEU A 57 -3.69 -70.10 44.06
C LEU A 57 -4.06 -69.47 45.40
N THR A 58 -4.21 -68.15 45.51
CA THR A 58 -4.63 -67.52 46.79
C THR A 58 -6.03 -67.93 47.23
N SER A 59 -6.89 -68.34 46.28
CA SER A 59 -8.22 -68.89 46.55
C SER A 59 -8.22 -70.33 47.08
N LYS A 60 -7.06 -70.99 47.08
CA LYS A 60 -6.84 -72.35 47.61
C LYS A 60 -6.38 -72.31 49.07
N ARG A 61 -6.30 -73.48 49.72
CA ARG A 61 -5.88 -73.59 51.13
C ARG A 61 -4.38 -73.36 51.41
N PHE A 62 -3.57 -72.96 50.44
CA PHE A 62 -2.14 -72.66 50.61
C PHE A 62 -1.85 -71.29 51.23
N GLN A 63 -0.78 -71.16 52.02
CA GLN A 63 -0.19 -69.86 52.35
C GLN A 63 0.79 -69.47 51.24
N ASN A 64 0.58 -68.30 50.60
CA ASN A 64 1.40 -67.88 49.46
C ASN A 64 2.28 -66.69 49.84
N ILE A 65 3.57 -66.74 49.52
CA ILE A 65 4.46 -65.58 49.60
C ILE A 65 4.15 -64.61 48.45
N LYS A 66 4.24 -63.30 48.70
CA LYS A 66 4.04 -62.27 47.66
C LYS A 66 5.09 -62.42 46.56
N LEU A 67 4.68 -62.22 45.31
CA LEU A 67 5.57 -62.40 44.15
C LEU A 67 6.80 -61.49 44.19
N ASP A 68 6.66 -60.25 44.67
CA ASP A 68 7.79 -59.32 44.77
C ASP A 68 8.80 -59.75 45.85
N GLU A 69 8.34 -60.36 46.95
CA GLU A 69 9.22 -60.94 47.97
C GLU A 69 9.98 -62.15 47.42
N ILE A 70 9.34 -62.97 46.58
CA ILE A 70 10.03 -64.06 45.87
C ILE A 70 11.10 -63.48 44.95
N ASP A 71 10.78 -62.43 44.19
CA ASP A 71 11.72 -61.83 43.23
C ASP A 71 12.93 -61.19 43.92
N ILE A 72 12.73 -60.50 45.06
CA ILE A 72 13.82 -59.96 45.89
C ILE A 72 14.71 -61.10 46.41
N LYS A 73 14.11 -62.14 47.00
CA LYS A 73 14.86 -63.29 47.53
C LYS A 73 15.59 -64.06 46.45
N LEU A 74 15.05 -64.17 45.23
CA LEU A 74 15.77 -64.78 44.12
C LEU A 74 17.03 -64.01 43.76
N VAL A 75 16.97 -62.68 43.71
CA VAL A 75 18.15 -61.84 43.46
C VAL A 75 19.21 -62.01 44.56
N GLU A 76 18.79 -62.14 45.83
CA GLU A 76 19.69 -62.43 46.94
C GLU A 76 20.36 -63.81 46.79
N ILE A 77 19.57 -64.85 46.47
CA ILE A 77 20.10 -66.20 46.24
C ILE A 77 21.08 -66.25 45.05
N GLU A 78 20.80 -65.53 43.96
CA GLU A 78 21.72 -65.43 42.82
C GLU A 78 23.04 -64.77 43.20
N LYS A 79 23.00 -63.71 44.04
CA LYS A 79 24.20 -63.05 44.57
C LYS A 79 25.00 -63.97 45.50
N GLU A 80 24.33 -64.72 46.38
CA GLU A 80 24.98 -65.64 47.31
C GLU A 80 25.60 -66.86 46.62
N THR A 81 24.96 -67.39 45.57
CA THR A 81 25.36 -68.65 44.93
C THR A 81 26.22 -68.46 43.67
N GLY A 82 26.26 -67.25 43.11
CA GLY A 82 26.95 -66.93 41.86
C GLY A 82 26.33 -67.60 40.62
N LYS A 83 25.20 -68.29 40.76
CA LYS A 83 24.47 -68.98 39.68
C LYS A 83 23.11 -68.31 39.47
N LYS A 84 22.57 -68.38 38.25
CA LYS A 84 21.19 -67.94 38.01
C LYS A 84 20.22 -68.86 38.73
N TRP A 85 19.11 -68.32 39.23
CA TRP A 85 18.13 -69.12 39.96
C TRP A 85 17.55 -70.25 39.10
N SER A 86 17.49 -70.06 37.78
CA SER A 86 17.01 -71.07 36.83
C SER A 86 17.93 -72.29 36.70
N GLU A 87 19.18 -72.20 37.21
CA GLU A 87 20.18 -73.27 37.19
C GLU A 87 20.24 -74.03 38.53
N LEU A 88 19.56 -73.53 39.56
CA LEU A 88 19.51 -74.15 40.89
C LEU A 88 18.40 -75.21 40.95
N SER A 89 18.60 -76.23 41.79
CA SER A 89 17.56 -77.23 42.03
C SER A 89 16.39 -76.62 42.82
N PRO A 90 15.14 -77.06 42.58
CA PRO A 90 13.99 -76.53 43.31
C PRO A 90 14.09 -76.73 44.83
N SER A 91 14.67 -77.83 45.30
CA SER A 91 14.90 -78.06 46.73
C SER A 91 15.86 -77.02 47.33
N CYS A 92 16.93 -76.64 46.60
CA CYS A 92 17.86 -75.60 47.04
C CYS A 92 17.16 -74.24 47.19
N ILE A 93 16.36 -73.85 46.21
CA ILE A 93 15.59 -72.60 46.23
C ILE A 93 14.57 -72.62 47.38
N GLY A 94 13.81 -73.71 47.51
CA GLY A 94 12.77 -73.86 48.53
C GLY A 94 13.32 -73.79 49.95
N LYS A 95 14.42 -74.50 50.24
CA LYS A 95 15.11 -74.46 51.54
C LYS A 95 15.65 -73.07 51.88
N LYS A 96 16.33 -72.41 50.93
CA LYS A 96 16.85 -71.04 51.13
C LYS A 96 15.73 -70.02 51.37
N MET A 97 14.57 -70.19 50.70
CA MET A 97 13.41 -69.32 50.89
C MET A 97 12.55 -69.66 52.12
N LYS A 98 12.82 -70.77 52.81
CA LYS A 98 11.98 -71.35 53.88
C LYS A 98 10.55 -71.62 53.41
N LEU A 99 10.40 -72.20 52.22
CA LEU A 99 9.13 -72.58 51.61
C LEU A 99 8.97 -74.09 51.67
N ASP A 100 7.75 -74.57 51.92
CA ASP A 100 7.43 -76.01 51.92
C ASP A 100 7.32 -76.57 50.50
N GLY A 101 6.92 -75.73 49.55
CA GLY A 101 6.77 -76.14 48.15
C GLY A 101 6.86 -74.99 47.14
N LEU A 102 7.14 -75.36 45.89
CA LEU A 102 7.34 -74.41 44.79
C LEU A 102 6.49 -74.77 43.58
N PHE A 103 5.83 -73.77 43.01
CA PHE A 103 5.20 -73.85 41.71
C PHE A 103 6.15 -73.32 40.63
N ILE A 104 6.43 -74.17 39.64
CA ILE A 104 7.32 -73.89 38.51
C ILE A 104 6.51 -74.01 37.23
N VAL A 105 6.42 -72.90 36.50
CA VAL A 105 5.86 -72.90 35.14
C VAL A 105 7.00 -73.17 34.16
N LYS A 106 7.18 -74.44 33.76
CA LYS A 106 8.30 -74.89 32.91
C LYS A 106 8.24 -74.34 31.49
N SER A 107 7.04 -74.15 30.95
CA SER A 107 6.85 -73.60 29.61
C SER A 107 5.56 -72.82 29.54
N LEU A 108 5.62 -71.63 28.93
CA LEU A 108 4.49 -70.85 28.47
C LEU A 108 4.67 -70.58 26.97
N SER A 109 3.66 -70.92 26.17
CA SER A 109 3.63 -70.66 24.72
C SER A 109 2.32 -69.99 24.33
N ILE A 110 2.43 -69.01 23.44
CA ILE A 110 1.30 -68.24 22.91
C ILE A 110 1.42 -68.29 21.39
N ASN A 111 0.57 -69.09 20.75
CA ASN A 111 0.58 -69.26 19.30
C ASN A 111 -0.57 -68.46 18.68
N LYS A 112 -0.25 -67.75 17.60
CA LYS A 112 -1.22 -67.01 16.79
C LYS A 112 -1.21 -67.61 15.39
N LEU A 113 -2.37 -68.02 14.91
CA LEU A 113 -2.54 -68.55 13.55
C LEU A 113 -3.43 -67.57 12.77
N PHE A 114 -2.92 -67.05 11.66
CA PHE A 114 -3.63 -66.18 10.72
C PHE A 114 -3.58 -66.81 9.33
N VAL A 115 -4.72 -67.27 8.80
CA VAL A 115 -4.84 -67.88 7.47
C VAL A 115 -6.09 -67.32 6.79
N ALA A 116 -5.94 -66.52 5.72
CA ALA A 116 -7.05 -65.86 5.03
C ALA A 116 -7.97 -65.06 5.97
N LEU A 117 -9.25 -65.41 6.09
CA LEU A 117 -10.23 -64.81 7.02
C LEU A 117 -10.19 -65.43 8.42
N TYR A 118 -9.33 -66.42 8.65
CA TYR A 118 -9.23 -67.16 9.91
C TYR A 118 -8.13 -66.58 10.80
N ALA A 119 -8.48 -66.21 12.03
CA ALA A 119 -7.53 -65.84 13.07
C ALA A 119 -7.83 -66.61 14.36
N SER A 120 -6.82 -67.21 14.98
CA SER A 120 -6.96 -67.87 16.29
C SER A 120 -5.77 -67.64 17.20
N ILE A 121 -6.03 -67.52 18.51
CA ILE A 121 -5.02 -67.40 19.56
C ILE A 121 -5.14 -68.61 20.48
N SER A 122 -4.02 -69.30 20.75
CA SER A 122 -3.96 -70.41 21.70
C SER A 122 -2.84 -70.22 22.73
N ILE A 123 -3.13 -70.48 24.00
CA ILE A 123 -2.17 -70.42 25.10
C ILE A 123 -2.02 -71.82 25.69
N LYS A 124 -0.77 -72.26 25.85
CA LYS A 124 -0.43 -73.56 26.46
C LYS A 124 0.62 -73.37 27.54
N ALA A 125 0.41 -73.99 28.69
CA ALA A 125 1.33 -73.91 29.83
C ALA A 125 1.50 -75.27 30.52
N LYS A 126 2.74 -75.53 30.98
CA LYS A 126 3.10 -76.69 31.79
C LYS A 126 3.55 -76.23 33.18
N VAL A 127 2.83 -76.68 34.20
CA VAL A 127 3.09 -76.32 35.60
C VAL A 127 3.45 -77.56 36.41
N ILE A 128 4.43 -77.40 37.29
CA ILE A 128 4.92 -78.42 38.22
C ILE A 128 4.86 -77.85 39.62
N PHE A 129 4.39 -78.65 40.57
CA PHE A 129 4.41 -78.39 42.00
C PHE A 129 5.36 -79.37 42.66
N VAL A 130 6.37 -78.85 43.35
CA VAL A 130 7.43 -79.64 43.98
C VAL A 130 7.52 -79.39 45.47
N ARG A 131 7.86 -80.41 46.25
CA ARG A 131 8.19 -80.30 47.66
C ARG A 131 9.61 -79.77 47.83
N SER A 132 9.82 -78.81 48.72
CA SER A 132 11.13 -78.19 48.92
C SER A 132 12.12 -79.07 49.68
N GLU A 133 11.63 -79.98 50.54
CA GLU A 133 12.46 -80.83 51.40
C GLU A 133 13.39 -81.75 50.60
N ASP A 134 12.84 -82.44 49.60
CA ASP A 134 13.52 -83.47 48.81
C ASP A 134 13.44 -83.22 47.30
N GLY A 135 12.64 -82.24 46.86
CA GLY A 135 12.44 -81.95 45.44
C GLY A 135 11.41 -82.86 44.76
N GLU A 136 10.63 -83.68 45.51
CA GLU A 136 9.64 -84.58 44.92
C GLU A 136 8.56 -83.80 44.15
N ILE A 137 8.20 -84.28 42.95
CA ILE A 137 7.10 -83.72 42.16
C ILE A 137 5.78 -84.23 42.75
N ILE A 138 5.06 -83.36 43.43
CA ILE A 138 3.74 -83.65 44.03
C ILE A 138 2.66 -83.63 42.94
N TRP A 139 2.77 -82.70 41.99
CA TRP A 139 1.78 -82.53 40.93
C TRP A 139 2.40 -81.93 39.68
N GLN A 140 1.97 -82.41 38.52
CA GLN A 140 2.37 -81.85 37.22
C GLN A 140 1.20 -81.89 36.25
N LYS A 141 0.98 -80.78 35.53
CA LYS A 141 -0.01 -80.74 34.46
C LYS A 141 0.38 -79.80 33.34
N GLU A 142 0.09 -80.24 32.12
CA GLU A 142 0.09 -79.39 30.93
C GLU A 142 -1.36 -79.18 30.46
N ALA A 143 -1.71 -77.94 30.12
CA ALA A 143 -3.03 -77.60 29.60
C ALA A 143 -2.93 -76.55 28.50
N SER A 144 -3.95 -76.50 27.64
CA SER A 144 -4.08 -75.49 26.60
C SER A 144 -5.51 -74.98 26.49
N VAL A 145 -5.64 -73.74 26.01
CA VAL A 145 -6.91 -73.09 25.69
C VAL A 145 -6.74 -72.29 24.40
N ALA A 146 -7.78 -72.18 23.59
CA ALA A 146 -7.74 -71.46 22.33
C ALA A 146 -9.05 -70.74 22.02
N ARG A 147 -8.99 -69.62 21.30
CA ARG A 147 -10.16 -68.87 20.83
C ARG A 147 -10.01 -68.45 19.37
N ARG A 148 -11.11 -68.51 18.62
CA ARG A 148 -11.22 -68.11 17.20
C ARG A 148 -11.76 -66.68 17.10
N SER A 149 -11.30 -65.94 16.10
CA SER A 149 -11.78 -64.61 15.75
C SER A 149 -13.12 -64.73 15.02
N GLY A 150 -14.15 -64.03 15.50
CA GLY A 150 -15.50 -64.04 14.90
C GLY A 150 -16.65 -64.25 15.90
N GLY A 151 -16.36 -64.67 17.15
CA GLY A 151 -17.35 -64.71 18.23
C GLY A 151 -17.26 -63.47 19.10
N ILE A 152 -18.36 -62.72 19.26
CA ILE A 152 -18.47 -61.68 20.29
C ILE A 152 -18.32 -62.39 21.65
N PRO A 153 -17.41 -61.96 22.53
CA PRO A 153 -17.29 -62.55 23.86
C PRO A 153 -18.61 -62.35 24.65
N LEU A 154 -19.36 -63.42 24.91
CA LEU A 154 -20.63 -63.41 25.67
C LEU A 154 -20.41 -63.31 27.19
N SER A 155 -19.57 -62.38 27.63
CA SER A 155 -19.04 -62.29 28.99
C SER A 155 -18.93 -60.82 29.41
N PRO A 156 -18.55 -60.48 30.66
CA PRO A 156 -18.42 -59.09 31.14
C PRO A 156 -17.49 -58.20 30.28
N TRP A 157 -16.71 -58.83 29.41
CA TRP A 157 -15.84 -58.25 28.40
C TRP A 157 -16.58 -57.53 27.26
N SER A 158 -17.89 -57.76 27.11
CA SER A 158 -18.73 -57.08 26.12
C SER A 158 -18.64 -55.56 26.27
N ALA A 159 -18.68 -55.04 27.50
CA ALA A 159 -18.62 -53.60 27.79
C ALA A 159 -17.32 -52.93 27.32
N ILE A 160 -16.16 -53.60 27.42
CA ILE A 160 -14.89 -53.06 26.90
C ILE A 160 -14.86 -53.17 25.36
N SER A 161 -15.51 -54.19 24.78
CA SER A 161 -15.50 -54.44 23.34
C SER A 161 -16.52 -53.63 22.53
N THR A 162 -17.65 -53.23 23.13
CA THR A 162 -18.74 -52.50 22.47
C THR A 162 -18.43 -51.03 22.25
N THR A 163 -17.64 -50.44 23.15
CA THR A 163 -17.15 -49.07 23.02
C THR A 163 -15.80 -49.13 22.33
N ILE A 164 -15.68 -48.62 21.10
CA ILE A 164 -14.51 -48.78 20.23
C ILE A 164 -13.21 -48.33 20.94
N THR A 165 -12.40 -49.28 21.43
CA THR A 165 -11.19 -49.07 22.26
C THR A 165 -9.90 -49.56 21.57
N SER A 166 -9.79 -49.47 20.24
CA SER A 166 -8.63 -49.93 19.46
C SER A 166 -8.42 -51.45 19.36
N ALA A 167 -7.94 -51.90 18.19
CA ALA A 167 -7.64 -53.31 17.93
C ALA A 167 -6.51 -53.87 18.82
N ARG A 168 -5.75 -53.01 19.50
CA ARG A 168 -4.69 -53.41 20.44
C ARG A 168 -5.29 -53.86 21.77
N VAL A 169 -6.17 -53.06 22.35
CA VAL A 169 -6.85 -53.39 23.63
C VAL A 169 -7.65 -54.67 23.47
N LEU A 170 -8.41 -54.81 22.39
CA LEU A 170 -9.16 -56.04 22.10
C LEU A 170 -8.27 -57.29 22.09
N ARG A 171 -7.09 -57.23 21.45
CA ARG A 171 -6.14 -58.36 21.42
C ARG A 171 -5.57 -58.68 22.79
N ASP A 172 -5.25 -57.66 23.60
CA ASP A 172 -4.72 -57.85 24.94
C ASP A 172 -5.79 -58.42 25.90
N CYS A 173 -7.04 -57.96 25.82
CA CYS A 173 -8.16 -58.50 26.59
C CYS A 173 -8.39 -59.99 26.29
N VAL A 174 -8.43 -60.38 25.01
CA VAL A 174 -8.60 -61.80 24.62
C VAL A 174 -7.46 -62.67 25.17
N LYS A 175 -6.22 -62.18 25.12
CA LYS A 175 -5.05 -62.89 25.66
C LYS A 175 -5.15 -63.07 27.18
N MET A 176 -5.51 -62.02 27.93
CA MET A 176 -5.67 -62.10 29.39
C MET A 176 -6.78 -63.07 29.80
N ASP A 177 -7.91 -63.07 29.08
CA ASP A 177 -9.01 -64.00 29.35
C ASP A 177 -8.60 -65.47 29.14
N LEU A 178 -7.88 -65.76 28.04
CA LEU A 178 -7.32 -67.09 27.81
C LEU A 178 -6.33 -67.49 28.91
N MET A 179 -5.47 -66.58 29.38
CA MET A 179 -4.57 -66.87 30.50
C MET A 179 -5.36 -67.20 31.79
N ALA A 180 -6.40 -66.44 32.09
CA ALA A 180 -7.26 -66.68 33.26
C ALA A 180 -8.00 -68.03 33.16
N GLU A 181 -8.55 -68.36 31.99
CA GLU A 181 -9.19 -69.65 31.75
C GLU A 181 -8.21 -70.81 31.93
N LEU A 182 -7.00 -70.68 31.40
CA LEU A 182 -5.95 -71.68 31.53
C LEU A 182 -5.52 -71.86 32.99
N CYS A 183 -5.26 -70.77 33.71
CA CYS A 183 -4.91 -70.81 35.13
C CYS A 183 -6.00 -71.48 35.95
N ARG A 184 -7.27 -71.12 35.74
CA ARG A 184 -8.42 -71.77 36.40
C ARG A 184 -8.47 -73.27 36.13
N LYS A 185 -8.28 -73.70 34.87
CA LYS A 185 -8.24 -75.11 34.48
C LYS A 185 -7.09 -75.87 35.15
N LEU A 186 -5.93 -75.23 35.29
CA LEU A 186 -4.76 -75.79 35.96
C LEU A 186 -4.99 -75.90 37.47
N THR A 187 -5.43 -74.82 38.13
CA THR A 187 -5.57 -74.78 39.60
C THR A 187 -6.73 -75.60 40.13
N ALA A 188 -7.78 -75.83 39.34
CA ALA A 188 -8.90 -76.69 39.73
C ALA A 188 -8.49 -78.13 40.09
N LYS A 189 -7.34 -78.60 39.58
CA LYS A 189 -6.87 -79.99 39.76
C LYS A 189 -5.63 -80.10 40.67
N ILE A 190 -5.24 -79.02 41.35
CA ILE A 190 -4.11 -79.02 42.28
C ILE A 190 -4.57 -79.58 43.65
N PRO A 191 -3.85 -80.52 44.27
CA PRO A 191 -4.19 -81.06 45.59
C PRO A 191 -3.99 -79.99 46.67
N GLU A 192 -4.87 -79.95 47.69
CA GLU A 192 -4.87 -78.92 48.74
C GLU A 192 -4.53 -79.50 50.12
N PRO A 193 -3.79 -78.77 50.98
CA PRO A 193 -3.45 -79.26 52.31
C PRO A 193 -4.66 -79.22 53.26
N ALA A 194 -4.69 -80.15 54.22
CA ALA A 194 -5.74 -80.24 55.24
C ALA A 194 -5.45 -79.29 56.43
N VAL A 195 -5.65 -77.99 56.24
CA VAL A 195 -5.35 -76.94 57.25
C VAL A 195 -6.62 -76.10 57.55
N PRO A 196 -6.83 -75.61 58.78
CA PRO A 196 -7.89 -74.65 59.09
C PRO A 196 -7.78 -73.37 58.24
N VAL A 197 -8.94 -72.86 57.80
CA VAL A 197 -9.03 -71.73 56.89
C VAL A 197 -8.58 -70.44 57.58
N ILE A 198 -7.37 -69.98 57.25
CA ILE A 198 -6.92 -68.61 57.59
C ILE A 198 -7.78 -67.62 56.79
N ARG A 199 -8.33 -66.60 57.44
CA ARG A 199 -9.05 -65.50 56.76
C ARG A 199 -8.08 -64.76 55.85
N LYS A 200 -8.32 -64.78 54.53
CA LYS A 200 -7.50 -64.11 53.51
C LYS A 200 -8.24 -62.94 52.90
N PRO A 201 -7.53 -61.91 52.40
CA PRO A 201 -8.13 -60.88 51.55
C PRO A 201 -8.87 -61.49 50.34
N PRO A 202 -9.95 -60.85 49.86
CA PRO A 202 -10.71 -61.36 48.73
C PRO A 202 -9.84 -61.37 47.45
N PRO A 203 -9.76 -62.49 46.71
CA PRO A 203 -8.91 -62.57 45.53
C PRO A 203 -9.45 -61.73 44.37
N ILE A 204 -8.54 -61.00 43.72
CA ILE A 204 -8.75 -60.37 42.41
C ILE A 204 -8.07 -61.26 41.36
N PHE A 205 -8.85 -62.01 40.60
CA PHE A 205 -8.34 -62.99 39.63
C PHE A 205 -7.77 -62.32 38.38
N THR A 206 -8.45 -61.31 37.85
CA THR A 206 -8.02 -60.60 36.64
C THR A 206 -8.57 -59.18 36.61
N VAL A 207 -7.77 -58.25 36.09
CA VAL A 207 -8.14 -56.85 35.84
C VAL A 207 -7.91 -56.56 34.37
N MET A 208 -8.91 -55.97 33.72
CA MET A 208 -8.85 -55.52 32.34
C MET A 208 -9.27 -54.06 32.24
N THR A 209 -8.56 -53.30 31.41
CA THR A 209 -8.82 -51.88 31.19
C THR A 209 -8.27 -51.44 29.83
N ASN A 210 -8.83 -50.38 29.27
CA ASN A 210 -8.34 -49.71 28.07
C ASN A 210 -7.19 -48.72 28.35
N ALA A 211 -6.52 -48.78 29.52
CA ALA A 211 -5.40 -47.91 29.89
C ALA A 211 -4.32 -47.72 28.78
N LYS A 212 -4.14 -48.70 27.90
CA LYS A 212 -3.21 -48.63 26.75
C LYS A 212 -3.65 -47.70 25.62
N ASP A 213 -4.89 -47.22 25.61
CA ASP A 213 -5.40 -46.18 24.69
C ASP A 213 -5.02 -44.76 25.12
N SER A 214 -4.40 -44.60 26.30
CA SER A 214 -3.84 -43.33 26.77
C SER A 214 -2.98 -42.64 25.69
N PRO A 215 -3.06 -41.30 25.52
CA PRO A 215 -3.79 -40.34 26.36
C PRO A 215 -5.31 -40.32 26.11
N PHE A 216 -6.09 -40.08 27.17
CA PHE A 216 -7.55 -39.95 27.08
C PHE A 216 -8.00 -38.50 27.01
N GLY A 217 -8.62 -38.12 25.88
CA GLY A 217 -9.24 -36.82 25.66
C GLY A 217 -10.60 -36.64 26.35
N MET A 218 -11.13 -35.42 26.33
CA MET A 218 -12.46 -35.07 26.81
C MET A 218 -13.54 -35.98 26.20
N GLY A 219 -14.47 -36.44 27.05
CA GLY A 219 -15.56 -37.33 26.64
C GLY A 219 -15.14 -38.77 26.31
N LYS A 220 -13.83 -39.09 26.35
CA LYS A 220 -13.36 -40.47 26.24
C LYS A 220 -13.61 -41.23 27.54
N GLU A 221 -13.86 -42.52 27.40
CA GLU A 221 -14.18 -43.40 28.53
C GLU A 221 -12.94 -44.19 28.96
N ILE A 222 -12.69 -44.24 30.28
CA ILE A 222 -11.79 -45.20 30.93
C ILE A 222 -12.66 -46.34 31.47
N LEU A 223 -12.43 -47.53 30.94
CA LEU A 223 -13.21 -48.72 31.25
C LEU A 223 -12.39 -49.65 32.15
N ILE A 224 -13.02 -50.17 33.20
CA ILE A 224 -12.44 -51.12 34.14
C ILE A 224 -13.38 -52.32 34.24
N ALA A 225 -12.87 -53.52 33.98
CA ALA A 225 -13.57 -54.77 34.22
C ALA A 225 -12.70 -55.68 35.08
N ILE A 226 -13.26 -56.21 36.16
CA ILE A 226 -12.55 -57.08 37.08
C ILE A 226 -13.30 -58.39 37.29
N LYS A 227 -12.53 -59.48 37.40
CA LYS A 227 -13.01 -60.78 37.84
C LYS A 227 -12.41 -61.07 39.20
N ALA A 228 -13.26 -61.29 40.20
CA ALA A 228 -12.90 -61.35 41.61
C ALA A 228 -13.86 -62.25 42.41
N LYS A 229 -13.66 -62.35 43.72
CA LYS A 229 -14.64 -63.01 44.62
C LYS A 229 -16.02 -62.36 44.47
N PRO A 230 -17.12 -63.14 44.35
CA PRO A 230 -18.48 -62.58 44.31
C PRO A 230 -18.90 -61.87 45.60
N ASN A 231 -19.91 -61.00 45.52
CA ASN A 231 -20.53 -60.29 46.65
C ASN A 231 -19.58 -59.37 47.43
N CYS A 232 -18.48 -58.94 46.83
CA CYS A 232 -17.55 -57.96 47.39
C CYS A 232 -17.89 -56.55 46.91
N ILE A 233 -17.29 -55.52 47.52
CA ILE A 233 -17.44 -54.13 47.10
C ILE A 233 -16.14 -53.67 46.42
N GLY A 234 -16.18 -53.45 45.11
CA GLY A 234 -15.06 -52.96 44.33
C GLY A 234 -15.02 -51.44 44.22
N TYR A 235 -13.82 -50.85 44.29
CA TYR A 235 -13.56 -49.44 44.02
C TYR A 235 -12.39 -49.29 43.06
N CYS A 236 -12.44 -48.23 42.25
CA CYS A 236 -11.37 -47.78 41.37
C CYS A 236 -10.95 -46.36 41.78
N GLN A 237 -9.64 -46.12 41.84
CA GLN A 237 -9.04 -44.84 42.17
C GLN A 237 -7.98 -44.47 41.14
N ILE A 238 -7.93 -43.20 40.77
CA ILE A 238 -6.91 -42.59 39.93
C ILE A 238 -6.50 -41.29 40.64
N SER A 239 -5.31 -41.27 41.24
CA SER A 239 -4.87 -40.16 42.11
C SER A 239 -5.01 -38.79 41.44
N GLY A 240 -5.79 -37.88 42.05
CA GLY A 240 -6.05 -36.53 41.56
C GLY A 240 -7.09 -36.44 40.43
N VAL A 241 -7.79 -37.53 40.12
CA VAL A 241 -8.85 -37.58 39.08
C VAL A 241 -10.10 -38.26 39.63
N ILE A 242 -9.92 -39.46 40.18
CA ILE A 242 -10.98 -40.27 40.77
C ILE A 242 -10.54 -40.65 42.17
N GLU A 243 -11.12 -40.06 43.21
CA GLU A 243 -10.84 -40.46 44.58
C GLU A 243 -11.46 -41.81 44.94
N ARG A 244 -12.69 -42.08 44.47
CA ARG A 244 -13.36 -43.38 44.70
C ARG A 244 -14.52 -43.62 43.72
N LEU A 245 -14.28 -44.37 42.65
CA LEU A 245 -15.32 -44.86 41.74
C LEU A 245 -15.78 -46.26 42.17
N ARG A 246 -17.05 -46.41 42.57
CA ARG A 246 -17.61 -47.73 42.92
C ARG A 246 -17.81 -48.58 41.66
N LEU A 247 -17.35 -49.82 41.69
CA LEU A 247 -17.58 -50.83 40.65
C LEU A 247 -18.92 -51.53 40.88
N THR A 248 -19.62 -51.87 39.81
CA THR A 248 -20.91 -52.57 39.84
C THR A 248 -20.72 -54.03 39.48
N GLU A 249 -21.10 -54.95 40.37
CA GLU A 249 -21.18 -56.39 40.05
C GLU A 249 -22.36 -56.63 39.09
N LYS A 250 -22.08 -57.04 37.85
CA LYS A 250 -23.11 -57.33 36.84
C LYS A 250 -23.49 -58.80 36.80
N GLU A 251 -22.52 -59.65 37.04
CA GLU A 251 -22.65 -61.10 37.18
C GLU A 251 -21.80 -61.53 38.37
N SER A 252 -22.13 -62.66 38.98
CA SER A 252 -21.39 -63.17 40.15
C SER A 252 -19.86 -63.18 39.91
N GLY A 253 -19.14 -62.40 40.70
CA GLY A 253 -17.69 -62.25 40.64
C GLY A 253 -17.16 -61.33 39.53
N ASN A 254 -18.02 -60.67 38.76
CA ASN A 254 -17.65 -59.82 37.62
C ASN A 254 -18.14 -58.38 37.85
N TYR A 255 -17.19 -57.45 38.01
CA TYR A 255 -17.48 -56.05 38.31
C TYR A 255 -17.02 -55.12 37.20
N LEU A 256 -17.81 -54.09 36.93
CA LEU A 256 -17.57 -53.09 35.89
C LEU A 256 -17.53 -51.67 36.47
N GLY A 257 -16.62 -50.86 35.95
CA GLY A 257 -16.50 -49.44 36.21
C GLY A 257 -16.28 -48.67 34.91
N ARG A 258 -16.86 -47.47 34.86
CA ARG A 258 -16.72 -46.55 33.73
C ARG A 258 -16.52 -45.14 34.26
N TYR A 259 -15.51 -44.46 33.73
CA TYR A 259 -15.27 -43.04 33.97
C TYR A 259 -15.20 -42.30 32.64
N VAL A 260 -15.89 -41.17 32.52
CA VAL A 260 -15.84 -40.30 31.35
C VAL A 260 -14.92 -39.13 31.71
N VAL A 261 -13.93 -38.85 30.88
CA VAL A 261 -13.00 -37.74 31.10
C VAL A 261 -13.75 -36.41 30.98
N ASP A 262 -13.70 -35.62 32.05
CA ASP A 262 -14.28 -34.28 32.09
C ASP A 262 -13.36 -33.24 31.44
N ARG A 263 -13.93 -32.08 31.10
CA ARG A 263 -13.18 -30.89 30.72
C ARG A 263 -12.36 -30.43 31.93
N GLU A 264 -11.24 -29.74 31.70
CA GLU A 264 -10.38 -29.12 32.73
C GLU A 264 -9.41 -30.05 33.48
N ILE A 265 -9.52 -31.37 33.32
CA ILE A 265 -8.59 -32.32 33.94
C ILE A 265 -7.42 -32.61 32.99
N SER A 266 -6.20 -32.27 33.38
CA SER A 266 -4.98 -32.67 32.66
C SER A 266 -3.95 -33.24 33.63
N THR A 267 -3.55 -34.49 33.42
CA THR A 267 -2.60 -35.19 34.29
C THR A 267 -1.83 -36.28 33.56
N LYS A 268 -0.60 -36.54 34.02
CA LYS A 268 0.33 -37.49 33.41
C LYS A 268 0.79 -38.52 34.45
N ASN A 269 1.18 -39.70 33.96
CA ASN A 269 1.79 -40.76 34.76
C ASN A 269 0.96 -41.22 35.96
N LYS A 270 -0.37 -41.31 35.82
CA LYS A 270 -1.26 -41.80 36.88
C LYS A 270 -1.51 -43.29 36.75
N PHE A 271 -1.67 -43.99 37.86
CA PHE A 271 -1.99 -45.42 37.88
C PHE A 271 -3.43 -45.64 38.30
N ILE A 272 -4.07 -46.65 37.71
CA ILE A 272 -5.39 -47.13 38.14
C ILE A 272 -5.18 -48.11 39.30
N LYS A 273 -5.70 -47.75 40.48
CA LYS A 273 -5.71 -48.61 41.66
C LYS A 273 -7.12 -49.18 41.85
N ILE A 274 -7.22 -50.49 42.04
CA ILE A 274 -8.46 -51.20 42.35
C ILE A 274 -8.39 -51.69 43.78
N THR A 275 -9.44 -51.47 44.54
CA THR A 275 -9.61 -51.99 45.90
C THR A 275 -10.84 -52.87 45.93
N LEU A 276 -10.71 -54.09 46.40
CA LEU A 276 -11.81 -55.03 46.59
C LEU A 276 -11.98 -55.30 48.09
N LEU A 277 -13.12 -54.89 48.64
CA LEU A 277 -13.47 -55.07 50.05
C LEU A 277 -14.46 -56.22 50.21
N ASP A 278 -14.13 -57.16 51.08
CA ASP A 278 -15.07 -58.19 51.52
C ASP A 278 -15.92 -57.64 52.69
N PRO A 279 -17.24 -57.48 52.54
CA PRO A 279 -18.08 -56.91 53.60
C PRO A 279 -18.16 -57.82 54.83
N ASP A 280 -18.04 -59.14 54.66
CA ASP A 280 -18.19 -60.11 55.74
C ASP A 280 -16.94 -60.17 56.61
N THR A 281 -15.76 -60.18 56.00
CA THR A 281 -14.49 -60.28 56.73
C THR A 281 -13.83 -58.93 57.01
N ARG A 282 -14.31 -57.84 56.39
CA ARG A 282 -13.69 -56.50 56.39
C ARG A 282 -12.25 -56.46 55.91
N LEU A 283 -11.82 -57.48 55.16
CA LEU A 283 -10.48 -57.52 54.57
C LEU A 283 -10.54 -56.92 53.16
N GLU A 284 -9.49 -56.19 52.79
CA GLU A 284 -9.37 -55.60 51.47
C GLU A 284 -8.15 -56.12 50.71
N ASN A 285 -8.27 -56.15 49.39
CA ASN A 285 -7.19 -56.45 48.46
C ASN A 285 -7.02 -55.31 47.46
N ASN A 286 -5.77 -54.93 47.20
CA ASN A 286 -5.43 -53.81 46.32
C ASN A 286 -4.68 -54.33 45.08
N TYR A 287 -5.05 -53.86 43.90
CA TYR A 287 -4.40 -54.16 42.62
C TYR A 287 -4.07 -52.86 41.89
N ILE A 288 -2.82 -52.70 41.44
CA ILE A 288 -2.39 -51.55 40.65
C ILE A 288 -2.20 -52.01 39.20
N VAL A 289 -2.88 -51.36 38.26
CA VAL A 289 -2.70 -51.61 36.82
C VAL A 289 -1.27 -51.22 36.43
N PRO A 290 -0.50 -52.09 35.75
CA PRO A 290 0.92 -51.86 35.50
C PRO A 290 1.22 -50.87 34.36
N TYR A 291 0.21 -50.15 33.87
CA TYR A 291 0.36 -49.16 32.80
C TYR A 291 -0.07 -47.79 33.33
N PRO A 292 0.82 -46.78 33.32
CA PRO A 292 0.41 -45.42 33.61
C PRO A 292 -0.50 -44.90 32.49
N ILE A 293 -1.39 -44.00 32.85
CA ILE A 293 -2.28 -43.28 31.94
C ILE A 293 -2.00 -41.77 32.00
N GLU A 294 -2.29 -41.12 30.89
CA GLU A 294 -2.36 -39.68 30.69
C GLU A 294 -3.81 -39.32 30.37
N ILE A 295 -4.33 -38.30 31.04
CA ILE A 295 -5.66 -37.75 30.80
C ILE A 295 -5.44 -36.30 30.42
N ASP A 296 -6.02 -35.88 29.32
CA ASP A 296 -5.94 -34.51 28.85
C ASP A 296 -7.31 -34.09 28.34
N GLY A 297 -8.12 -33.51 29.22
CA GLY A 297 -9.45 -32.98 28.91
C GLY A 297 -9.44 -31.52 28.46
N ILE A 298 -8.27 -30.93 28.20
CA ILE A 298 -8.13 -29.52 27.81
C ILE A 298 -7.94 -29.44 26.30
N PRO A 299 -8.91 -28.90 25.53
CA PRO A 299 -8.72 -28.69 24.10
C PRO A 299 -7.56 -27.74 23.77
N PRO A 300 -6.87 -27.95 22.65
CA PRO A 300 -5.83 -27.03 22.20
C PRO A 300 -6.44 -25.66 21.85
N SER A 301 -5.60 -24.63 21.85
CA SER A 301 -6.01 -23.30 21.38
C SER A 301 -6.40 -23.34 19.90
N PRO A 302 -7.38 -22.54 19.45
CA PRO A 302 -7.66 -22.40 18.02
C PRO A 302 -6.51 -21.71 17.29
N VAL A 303 -6.44 -21.87 15.98
CA VAL A 303 -5.59 -21.03 15.13
C VAL A 303 -6.02 -19.56 15.26
N LYS A 304 -5.06 -18.62 15.30
CA LYS A 304 -5.35 -17.19 15.51
C LYS A 304 -5.76 -16.46 14.22
N GLU A 305 -5.08 -16.76 13.12
CA GLU A 305 -5.29 -16.13 11.82
C GLU A 305 -5.09 -17.13 10.69
N ILE A 306 -5.82 -16.92 9.59
CA ILE A 306 -5.72 -17.70 8.35
C ILE A 306 -5.39 -16.74 7.20
N ASN A 307 -4.27 -17.03 6.54
CA ASN A 307 -3.84 -16.42 5.30
C ASN A 307 -4.23 -17.32 4.13
N ILE A 308 -4.96 -16.78 3.16
CA ILE A 308 -5.41 -17.54 1.99
C ILE A 308 -4.83 -16.90 0.74
N SER A 309 -4.18 -17.72 -0.09
CA SER A 309 -3.68 -17.34 -1.42
C SER A 309 -4.45 -18.13 -2.48
N THR A 310 -4.96 -17.45 -3.50
CA THR A 310 -5.61 -18.10 -4.65
C THR A 310 -4.61 -18.22 -5.79
N LEU A 311 -4.34 -19.44 -6.24
CA LEU A 311 -3.47 -19.76 -7.37
C LEU A 311 -4.31 -20.24 -8.56
N GLN A 312 -3.66 -20.49 -9.70
CA GLN A 312 -4.37 -20.85 -10.93
C GLN A 312 -5.20 -22.15 -10.81
N ASP A 313 -4.78 -23.11 -10.02
CA ASP A 313 -5.41 -24.44 -9.94
C ASP A 313 -5.79 -24.85 -8.51
N LYS A 314 -5.47 -24.03 -7.52
CA LYS A 314 -5.71 -24.34 -6.10
C LYS A 314 -5.88 -23.11 -5.22
N ILE A 315 -6.41 -23.34 -4.03
CA ILE A 315 -6.37 -22.41 -2.90
C ILE A 315 -5.37 -22.91 -1.88
N VAL A 316 -4.43 -22.06 -1.49
CA VAL A 316 -3.43 -22.36 -0.44
C VAL A 316 -3.82 -21.64 0.83
N ILE A 317 -3.94 -22.40 1.91
CA ILE A 317 -4.39 -21.93 3.22
C ILE A 317 -3.23 -22.10 4.20
N LYS A 318 -2.80 -21.00 4.83
CA LYS A 318 -1.66 -20.96 5.76
C LYS A 318 -2.06 -20.34 7.09
N TRP A 319 -1.50 -20.85 8.18
CA TRP A 319 -1.70 -20.31 9.52
C TRP A 319 -0.41 -20.44 10.33
N GLU A 320 -0.39 -19.85 11.53
CA GLU A 320 0.72 -20.03 12.46
C GLU A 320 0.61 -21.40 13.18
N PRO A 321 1.72 -22.12 13.38
CA PRO A 321 1.71 -23.38 14.10
C PRO A 321 1.20 -23.18 15.54
N VAL A 322 0.30 -24.05 15.97
CA VAL A 322 -0.29 -24.04 17.32
C VAL A 322 0.47 -25.01 18.22
N ARG A 323 0.77 -24.57 19.44
CA ARG A 323 1.40 -25.40 20.48
C ARG A 323 0.46 -26.56 20.84
N ASP A 324 1.02 -27.75 21.02
CA ASP A 324 0.29 -28.99 21.33
C ASP A 324 -0.59 -29.55 20.19
N ALA A 325 -0.50 -28.97 18.98
CA ALA A 325 -1.13 -29.52 17.79
C ALA A 325 -0.50 -30.86 17.39
N TYR A 326 -1.33 -31.89 17.26
CA TYR A 326 -0.97 -33.17 16.67
C TYR A 326 -1.36 -33.23 15.19
N GLU A 327 -2.51 -32.64 14.84
CA GLU A 327 -3.06 -32.60 13.48
C GLU A 327 -4.02 -31.41 13.35
N TYR A 328 -4.17 -30.87 12.15
CA TYR A 328 -5.17 -29.87 11.80
C TYR A 328 -6.24 -30.51 10.91
N ILE A 329 -7.50 -30.19 11.15
CA ILE A 329 -8.64 -30.66 10.35
C ILE A 329 -9.21 -29.48 9.58
N ILE A 330 -9.30 -29.62 8.25
CA ILE A 330 -9.79 -28.58 7.36
C ILE A 330 -11.15 -29.01 6.82
N GLU A 331 -12.16 -28.18 7.08
CA GLU A 331 -13.48 -28.32 6.50
C GLU A 331 -13.78 -27.17 5.55
N ARG A 332 -14.58 -27.46 4.52
CA ARG A 332 -15.01 -26.49 3.50
C ARG A 332 -16.53 -26.54 3.35
N ASN A 333 -17.14 -25.38 3.20
CA ASN A 333 -18.55 -25.22 2.83
C ASN A 333 -18.67 -24.47 1.50
N GLU A 334 -19.53 -24.99 0.62
CA GLU A 334 -19.84 -24.49 -0.72
C GLU A 334 -21.30 -24.03 -0.90
N GLY A 335 -22.15 -24.11 0.13
CA GLY A 335 -23.53 -23.63 0.07
C GLY A 335 -24.42 -24.02 1.25
N SER A 336 -24.41 -25.30 1.67
CA SER A 336 -25.35 -25.82 2.68
C SER A 336 -24.68 -26.31 3.97
N GLU A 337 -23.57 -27.04 3.89
CA GLU A 337 -22.91 -27.66 5.05
C GLU A 337 -21.38 -27.71 4.90
N PHE A 338 -20.68 -27.78 6.03
CA PHE A 338 -19.23 -27.99 6.07
C PHE A 338 -18.90 -29.47 5.88
N LYS A 339 -17.92 -29.76 5.02
CA LYS A 339 -17.38 -31.10 4.80
C LYS A 339 -15.88 -31.11 5.07
N CYS A 340 -15.40 -32.13 5.77
CA CYS A 340 -13.96 -32.35 5.94
C CYS A 340 -13.32 -32.66 4.59
N ILE A 341 -12.40 -31.81 4.15
CA ILE A 341 -11.69 -31.95 2.87
C ILE A 341 -10.25 -32.44 3.04
N GLY A 342 -9.73 -32.42 4.26
CA GLY A 342 -8.41 -32.95 4.52
C GLY A 342 -7.92 -32.73 5.95
N LYS A 343 -6.77 -33.34 6.23
CA LYS A 343 -6.05 -33.21 7.49
C LYS A 343 -4.55 -33.08 7.22
N THR A 344 -3.83 -32.38 8.09
CA THR A 344 -2.41 -32.09 7.90
C THR A 344 -1.70 -31.93 9.24
N GLN A 345 -0.41 -32.25 9.32
CA GLN A 345 0.41 -32.02 10.52
C GLN A 345 1.23 -30.72 10.44
N VAL A 346 1.31 -30.13 9.25
CA VAL A 346 1.99 -28.84 9.01
C VAL A 346 0.96 -27.72 8.92
N PRO A 347 1.31 -26.46 9.22
CA PRO A 347 0.34 -25.35 9.27
C PRO A 347 0.00 -24.78 7.87
N GLU A 348 -0.20 -25.68 6.91
CA GLU A 348 -0.52 -25.39 5.51
C GLU A 348 -1.42 -26.48 4.93
N PHE A 349 -2.37 -26.09 4.08
CA PHE A 349 -3.23 -26.98 3.32
C PHE A 349 -3.49 -26.45 1.91
N GLU A 350 -3.49 -27.34 0.92
CA GLU A 350 -3.78 -27.03 -0.47
C GLU A 350 -5.12 -27.65 -0.90
N ASP A 351 -6.03 -26.82 -1.38
CA ASP A 351 -7.32 -27.24 -1.92
C ASP A 351 -7.32 -27.11 -3.45
N ILE A 352 -7.18 -28.25 -4.13
CA ILE A 352 -7.16 -28.37 -5.60
C ILE A 352 -8.56 -28.55 -6.21
N ASN A 353 -9.58 -28.81 -5.39
CA ASN A 353 -10.93 -29.14 -5.87
C ASN A 353 -11.81 -27.89 -5.89
N VAL A 354 -11.33 -26.83 -6.53
CA VAL A 354 -11.92 -25.48 -6.50
C VAL A 354 -12.29 -24.99 -7.89
N ILE A 355 -13.48 -24.40 -7.99
CA ILE A 355 -14.04 -23.83 -9.22
C ILE A 355 -14.04 -22.30 -9.11
N TYR A 356 -13.56 -21.62 -10.15
CA TYR A 356 -13.53 -20.16 -10.20
C TYR A 356 -14.93 -19.55 -10.06
N GLY A 357 -15.00 -18.36 -9.44
CA GLY A 357 -16.24 -17.62 -9.21
C GLY A 357 -17.04 -18.13 -8.00
N LYS A 358 -16.69 -19.29 -7.41
CA LYS A 358 -17.34 -19.77 -6.19
C LYS A 358 -16.79 -19.11 -4.93
N ILE A 359 -17.66 -19.02 -3.93
CA ILE A 359 -17.34 -18.60 -2.57
C ILE A 359 -17.15 -19.85 -1.71
N TYR A 360 -16.04 -19.91 -0.99
CA TYR A 360 -15.73 -20.98 -0.04
C TYR A 360 -15.64 -20.43 1.37
N TYR A 361 -16.10 -21.22 2.33
CA TYR A 361 -15.87 -21.00 3.75
C TYR A 361 -15.02 -22.15 4.29
N TYR A 362 -13.85 -21.83 4.82
CA TYR A 362 -12.96 -22.81 5.44
C TYR A 362 -13.07 -22.73 6.96
N LYS A 363 -13.15 -23.89 7.61
CA LYS A 363 -12.95 -24.05 9.05
C LYS A 363 -11.68 -24.84 9.29
N ILE A 364 -10.89 -24.37 10.24
CA ILE A 364 -9.68 -25.07 10.68
C ILE A 364 -9.82 -25.37 12.16
N TYR A 365 -9.76 -26.66 12.50
CA TYR A 365 -9.71 -27.17 13.85
C TYR A 365 -8.28 -27.62 14.16
N VAL A 366 -7.84 -27.41 15.39
CA VAL A 366 -6.61 -28.00 15.92
C VAL A 366 -6.99 -29.24 16.71
N LYS A 367 -6.32 -30.35 16.43
CA LYS A 367 -6.47 -31.61 17.17
C LYS A 367 -5.19 -31.90 17.92
N ASP A 368 -5.29 -32.18 19.21
CA ASP A 368 -4.14 -32.62 20.01
C ASP A 368 -3.94 -34.15 19.96
N LYS A 369 -2.95 -34.64 20.72
CA LYS A 369 -2.64 -36.08 20.79
C LYS A 369 -3.70 -36.90 21.53
N ALA A 370 -4.44 -36.29 22.46
CA ALA A 370 -5.55 -36.92 23.20
C ALA A 370 -6.85 -36.97 22.40
N GLY A 371 -6.89 -36.25 21.28
CA GLY A 371 -7.99 -36.20 20.34
C GLY A 371 -8.99 -35.07 20.59
N ASN A 372 -8.68 -34.12 21.47
CA ASN A 372 -9.53 -32.94 21.67
C ASN A 372 -9.46 -32.03 20.45
N LEU A 373 -10.58 -31.38 20.12
CA LEU A 373 -10.66 -30.39 19.06
C LEU A 373 -10.80 -29.00 19.65
N SER A 374 -10.02 -28.05 19.14
CA SER A 374 -10.24 -26.63 19.42
C SER A 374 -11.59 -26.16 18.90
N GLU A 375 -12.03 -24.97 19.32
CA GLU A 375 -13.00 -24.21 18.53
C GLU A 375 -12.45 -23.95 17.11
N PRO A 376 -13.29 -23.90 16.07
CA PRO A 376 -12.81 -23.65 14.71
C PRO A 376 -12.59 -22.16 14.45
N LEU A 377 -11.55 -21.82 13.70
CA LEU A 377 -11.48 -20.52 13.04
C LEU A 377 -12.09 -20.63 11.63
N THR A 378 -13.02 -19.74 11.32
CA THR A 378 -13.70 -19.70 10.01
C THR A 378 -13.16 -18.56 9.14
N LYS A 379 -12.83 -18.83 7.87
CA LYS A 379 -12.41 -17.81 6.89
C LYS A 379 -13.19 -17.96 5.58
N LYS A 380 -13.74 -16.85 5.08
CA LYS A 380 -14.40 -16.77 3.77
C LYS A 380 -13.40 -16.36 2.69
N VAL A 381 -13.43 -17.02 1.54
CA VAL A 381 -12.65 -16.66 0.34
C VAL A 381 -13.50 -16.79 -0.91
N ILE A 382 -13.25 -15.94 -1.91
CA ILE A 382 -13.83 -16.05 -3.24
C ILE A 382 -12.71 -16.51 -4.17
N TYR A 383 -12.90 -17.61 -4.89
CA TYR A 383 -11.86 -18.14 -5.77
C TYR A 383 -11.90 -17.44 -7.11
N ILE A 384 -11.06 -16.43 -7.27
CA ILE A 384 -10.98 -15.62 -8.49
C ILE A 384 -9.85 -16.15 -9.35
N LYS A 385 -10.11 -16.29 -10.65
CA LYS A 385 -9.08 -16.65 -11.63
C LYS A 385 -8.00 -15.55 -11.65
N PRO A 386 -6.72 -15.88 -11.46
CA PRO A 386 -5.65 -14.91 -11.61
C PRO A 386 -5.69 -14.24 -12.99
N GLY A 387 -5.50 -12.93 -13.03
CA GLY A 387 -5.52 -12.17 -14.27
C GLY A 387 -4.37 -12.55 -15.23
N PRO A 388 -4.42 -12.08 -16.49
CA PRO A 388 -5.33 -11.07 -17.01
C PRO A 388 -6.76 -11.57 -17.25
N THR A 389 -7.76 -10.74 -16.94
CA THR A 389 -9.18 -11.04 -17.14
C THR A 389 -9.75 -10.18 -18.26
N VAL A 390 -10.16 -10.77 -19.38
CA VAL A 390 -10.83 -10.00 -20.45
C VAL A 390 -12.24 -9.63 -19.99
N LEU A 391 -12.57 -8.34 -20.00
CA LEU A 391 -13.92 -7.88 -19.69
C LEU A 391 -14.87 -8.21 -20.85
N PRO A 392 -16.11 -8.62 -20.56
CA PRO A 392 -17.09 -8.88 -21.61
C PRO A 392 -17.45 -7.60 -22.37
N ASP A 393 -17.88 -7.75 -23.61
CA ASP A 393 -18.31 -6.61 -24.44
C ASP A 393 -19.54 -5.90 -23.84
N ARG A 394 -20.36 -6.63 -23.08
CA ARG A 394 -21.56 -6.12 -22.40
C ARG A 394 -21.61 -6.67 -20.98
N ILE A 395 -21.83 -5.78 -20.00
CA ILE A 395 -22.02 -6.14 -18.60
C ILE A 395 -23.51 -6.00 -18.26
N MET A 396 -24.09 -7.09 -17.74
CA MET A 396 -25.47 -7.20 -17.29
C MET A 396 -25.48 -7.57 -15.80
N GLY A 397 -26.19 -6.79 -14.99
CA GLY A 397 -26.21 -6.96 -13.53
C GLY A 397 -24.93 -6.43 -12.85
N ASP A 398 -24.68 -6.88 -11.63
CA ASP A 398 -23.52 -6.46 -10.85
C ASP A 398 -22.27 -7.26 -11.25
N PHE A 399 -21.22 -6.56 -11.68
CA PHE A 399 -19.92 -7.13 -11.99
C PHE A 399 -18.86 -6.53 -11.07
N ILE A 400 -18.21 -7.37 -10.25
CA ILE A 400 -17.20 -6.94 -9.28
C ILE A 400 -15.82 -7.40 -9.74
N MET A 401 -14.94 -6.44 -9.97
CA MET A 401 -13.52 -6.64 -10.22
C MET A 401 -12.75 -6.69 -8.90
N TYR A 402 -11.98 -7.75 -8.73
CA TYR A 402 -11.08 -8.00 -7.61
C TYR A 402 -9.61 -7.93 -8.04
N PRO A 403 -8.68 -7.51 -7.16
CA PRO A 403 -7.27 -7.34 -7.50
C PRO A 403 -6.61 -8.58 -8.11
N GLU A 404 -6.96 -9.76 -7.63
CA GLU A 404 -6.44 -11.06 -8.07
C GLU A 404 -6.71 -11.31 -9.56
N GLY A 405 -7.84 -10.80 -10.07
CA GLY A 405 -8.19 -10.89 -11.50
C GLY A 405 -7.53 -9.84 -12.39
N SER A 406 -6.69 -8.95 -11.82
CA SER A 406 -6.02 -7.89 -12.56
C SER A 406 -4.85 -8.41 -13.41
N PRO A 407 -4.55 -7.79 -14.56
CA PRO A 407 -5.27 -6.66 -15.14
C PRO A 407 -6.57 -7.10 -15.82
N TYR A 408 -7.62 -6.29 -15.68
CA TYR A 408 -8.85 -6.42 -16.44
C TYR A 408 -8.69 -5.77 -17.81
N VAL A 409 -8.80 -6.52 -18.88
CA VAL A 409 -8.46 -6.07 -20.23
C VAL A 409 -9.71 -5.73 -21.02
N ILE A 410 -9.79 -4.49 -21.53
CA ILE A 410 -10.78 -4.08 -22.54
C ILE A 410 -10.06 -4.03 -23.89
N THR A 411 -10.43 -4.93 -24.80
CA THR A 411 -9.77 -5.08 -26.11
C THR A 411 -10.26 -4.07 -27.15
N LYS A 412 -11.58 -3.86 -27.23
CA LYS A 412 -12.21 -2.91 -28.16
C LYS A 412 -13.25 -2.06 -27.47
N LYS A 413 -14.27 -2.68 -26.89
CA LYS A 413 -15.38 -1.96 -26.27
C LYS A 413 -16.04 -2.80 -25.20
N THR A 414 -16.29 -2.20 -24.04
CA THR A 414 -17.15 -2.77 -22.99
C THR A 414 -18.26 -1.78 -22.69
N VAL A 415 -19.50 -2.27 -22.66
CA VAL A 415 -20.69 -1.47 -22.33
C VAL A 415 -21.31 -1.96 -21.03
N VAL A 416 -21.34 -1.12 -20.00
CA VAL A 416 -22.14 -1.37 -18.79
C VAL A 416 -23.57 -0.93 -19.09
N LEU A 417 -24.50 -1.89 -19.15
CA LEU A 417 -25.89 -1.60 -19.52
C LEU A 417 -26.65 -0.90 -18.38
N LYS A 418 -27.77 -0.27 -18.72
CA LYS A 418 -28.67 0.37 -17.74
C LYS A 418 -29.13 -0.67 -16.71
N GLY A 419 -29.17 -0.29 -15.43
CA GLY A 419 -29.49 -1.19 -14.32
C GLY A 419 -28.37 -2.14 -13.90
N SER A 420 -27.19 -2.05 -14.53
CA SER A 420 -26.00 -2.86 -14.20
C SER A 420 -24.95 -2.01 -13.49
N THR A 421 -24.14 -2.62 -12.63
CA THR A 421 -23.08 -1.92 -11.88
C THR A 421 -21.72 -2.59 -12.11
N LEU A 422 -20.73 -1.82 -12.55
CA LEU A 422 -19.32 -2.26 -12.58
C LEU A 422 -18.59 -1.74 -11.33
N THR A 423 -18.17 -2.63 -10.44
CA THR A 423 -17.45 -2.26 -9.20
C THR A 423 -15.98 -2.66 -9.29
N ALA A 424 -15.06 -1.74 -8.96
CA ALA A 424 -13.64 -2.05 -8.78
C ALA A 424 -13.25 -1.98 -7.30
N LYS A 425 -12.69 -3.07 -6.76
CA LYS A 425 -12.12 -3.12 -5.41
C LYS A 425 -10.75 -2.42 -5.32
N PRO A 426 -10.26 -2.08 -4.11
CA PRO A 426 -8.93 -1.47 -3.94
C PRO A 426 -7.83 -2.29 -4.61
N GLY A 427 -6.89 -1.67 -5.33
CA GLY A 427 -5.77 -2.35 -6.00
C GLY A 427 -6.08 -2.94 -7.39
N VAL A 428 -7.31 -2.81 -7.89
CA VAL A 428 -7.66 -3.28 -9.26
C VAL A 428 -6.92 -2.50 -10.34
N ILE A 429 -6.38 -3.21 -11.33
CA ILE A 429 -5.78 -2.63 -12.53
C ILE A 429 -6.67 -2.95 -13.74
N VAL A 430 -7.05 -1.94 -14.50
CA VAL A 430 -7.76 -2.06 -15.77
C VAL A 430 -6.84 -1.61 -16.90
N GLU A 431 -6.64 -2.47 -17.89
CA GLU A 431 -5.86 -2.19 -19.08
C GLU A 431 -6.78 -2.04 -20.29
N LEU A 432 -6.82 -0.84 -20.87
CA LEU A 432 -7.59 -0.53 -22.07
C LEU A 432 -6.63 -0.52 -23.26
N LYS A 433 -6.85 -1.43 -24.23
CA LYS A 433 -6.05 -1.47 -25.45
C LYS A 433 -6.22 -0.19 -26.27
N LYS A 434 -5.34 0.02 -27.25
CA LYS A 434 -5.30 1.25 -28.04
C LYS A 434 -6.66 1.62 -28.63
N GLY A 435 -7.19 2.78 -28.26
CA GLY A 435 -8.50 3.26 -28.74
C GLY A 435 -9.71 2.52 -28.19
N ALA A 436 -9.54 1.65 -27.17
CA ALA A 436 -10.65 0.93 -26.57
C ALA A 436 -11.62 1.87 -25.85
N VAL A 437 -12.89 1.45 -25.76
CA VAL A 437 -13.98 2.27 -25.23
C VAL A 437 -14.66 1.57 -24.05
N LEU A 438 -14.64 2.19 -22.88
CA LEU A 438 -15.54 1.85 -21.78
C LEU A 438 -16.75 2.80 -21.81
N LYS A 439 -17.90 2.29 -22.22
CA LYS A 439 -19.17 3.03 -22.21
C LYS A 439 -20.03 2.58 -21.03
N VAL A 440 -20.52 3.52 -20.24
CA VAL A 440 -21.33 3.24 -19.06
C VAL A 440 -22.68 3.93 -19.21
N ASN A 441 -23.73 3.11 -19.35
CA ASN A 441 -25.14 3.52 -19.31
C ASN A 441 -25.83 3.11 -17.99
N GLY A 442 -25.19 2.22 -17.21
CA GLY A 442 -25.53 1.89 -15.83
C GLY A 442 -24.66 2.67 -14.84
N ASN A 443 -24.08 1.98 -13.87
CA ASN A 443 -23.26 2.60 -12.83
C ASN A 443 -21.83 2.04 -12.83
N ILE A 444 -20.86 2.85 -12.44
CA ILE A 444 -19.50 2.41 -12.15
C ILE A 444 -19.04 2.93 -10.78
N LEU A 445 -18.52 2.03 -9.95
CA LEU A 445 -18.15 2.27 -8.57
C LEU A 445 -16.71 1.84 -8.31
N ILE A 446 -15.82 2.82 -8.13
CA ILE A 446 -14.39 2.59 -7.88
C ILE A 446 -14.08 2.84 -6.40
N LYS A 447 -13.66 1.77 -5.71
CA LYS A 447 -13.40 1.77 -4.26
C LYS A 447 -11.90 1.68 -3.95
N GLY A 448 -11.07 2.58 -4.48
CA GLY A 448 -9.63 2.58 -4.21
C GLY A 448 -9.28 3.01 -2.79
N MET A 449 -8.11 2.57 -2.31
CA MET A 449 -7.46 3.08 -1.09
C MET A 449 -6.21 3.90 -1.45
N GLU A 450 -5.68 4.70 -0.52
CA GLU A 450 -4.51 5.54 -0.80
C GLU A 450 -3.26 4.72 -1.14
N LYS A 451 -3.05 3.62 -0.41
CA LYS A 451 -1.98 2.64 -0.66
C LYS A 451 -2.26 1.72 -1.84
N ASP A 452 -3.53 1.39 -2.07
CA ASP A 452 -4.00 0.46 -3.10
C ASP A 452 -5.01 1.15 -4.04
N ARG A 453 -4.49 2.08 -4.85
CA ARG A 453 -5.29 2.83 -5.83
C ARG A 453 -5.83 1.89 -6.91
N VAL A 454 -7.00 2.24 -7.45
CA VAL A 454 -7.46 1.62 -8.69
C VAL A 454 -6.83 2.36 -9.87
N VAL A 455 -6.30 1.62 -10.83
CA VAL A 455 -5.55 2.18 -11.97
C VAL A 455 -6.20 1.76 -13.27
N PHE A 456 -6.56 2.73 -14.11
CA PHE A 456 -6.94 2.49 -15.49
C PHE A 456 -5.81 3.03 -16.37
N LYS A 457 -5.23 2.15 -17.18
CA LYS A 457 -4.07 2.47 -18.03
C LYS A 457 -4.29 1.94 -19.44
N GLY A 458 -3.64 2.54 -20.42
CA GLY A 458 -3.79 2.14 -21.82
C GLY A 458 -3.12 3.11 -22.78
N GLU A 459 -3.62 3.15 -24.01
CA GLU A 459 -3.21 4.14 -25.00
C GLU A 459 -4.47 4.69 -25.68
N ASP A 460 -4.70 5.99 -25.65
CA ASP A 460 -5.78 6.64 -26.41
C ASP A 460 -7.20 6.08 -26.15
N TYR A 461 -7.44 5.45 -25.00
CA TYR A 461 -8.74 4.87 -24.66
C TYR A 461 -9.76 5.94 -24.24
N ILE A 462 -11.03 5.57 -24.30
CA ILE A 462 -12.16 6.46 -24.03
C ILE A 462 -12.99 5.89 -22.89
N ILE A 463 -13.31 6.73 -21.90
CA ILE A 463 -14.31 6.43 -20.87
C ILE A 463 -15.49 7.39 -21.08
N GLN A 464 -16.68 6.85 -21.30
CA GLN A 464 -17.89 7.63 -21.55
C GLN A 464 -18.99 7.21 -20.58
N ILE A 465 -19.37 8.11 -19.68
CA ILE A 465 -20.51 7.99 -18.77
C ILE A 465 -21.66 8.76 -19.40
N GLU A 466 -22.72 8.08 -19.81
CA GLU A 466 -23.80 8.68 -20.60
C GLU A 466 -25.18 8.21 -20.13
N ASP A 467 -26.05 9.19 -19.87
CA ASP A 467 -27.47 8.99 -19.51
C ASP A 467 -27.69 8.01 -18.33
N THR A 468 -26.76 8.01 -17.36
CA THR A 468 -26.82 7.13 -16.18
C THR A 468 -27.74 7.65 -15.08
N GLY A 469 -28.01 8.96 -15.07
CA GLY A 469 -28.72 9.63 -13.99
C GLY A 469 -27.83 9.88 -12.76
N LYS A 470 -28.42 9.74 -11.57
CA LYS A 470 -27.77 9.97 -10.27
C LYS A 470 -26.72 8.90 -9.97
N ASP A 471 -25.60 9.30 -9.36
CA ASP A 471 -24.56 8.38 -8.87
C ASP A 471 -23.94 7.45 -9.96
N GLY A 472 -23.96 7.90 -11.22
CA GLY A 472 -23.51 7.11 -12.37
C GLY A 472 -22.03 6.73 -12.34
N PHE A 473 -21.18 7.64 -11.86
CA PHE A 473 -19.75 7.34 -11.66
C PHE A 473 -19.28 7.83 -10.30
N ILE A 474 -19.08 6.90 -9.37
CA ILE A 474 -18.45 7.18 -8.08
C ILE A 474 -17.02 6.64 -8.11
N ALA A 475 -16.03 7.51 -7.89
CA ALA A 475 -14.63 7.12 -7.84
C ALA A 475 -13.88 7.66 -6.64
N LYS A 476 -13.27 6.75 -5.89
CA LYS A 476 -12.35 7.05 -4.79
C LYS A 476 -10.96 6.50 -5.11
N ASN A 477 -9.93 7.33 -4.94
CA ASN A 477 -8.51 6.98 -5.15
C ASN A 477 -8.24 6.31 -6.51
N LEU A 478 -8.68 6.96 -7.59
CA LEU A 478 -8.54 6.48 -8.97
C LEU A 478 -7.39 7.20 -9.69
N LEU A 479 -6.56 6.44 -10.41
CA LEU A 479 -5.61 6.95 -11.39
C LEU A 479 -6.03 6.53 -12.79
N LEU A 480 -6.24 7.53 -13.67
CA LEU A 480 -6.42 7.35 -15.10
C LEU A 480 -5.13 7.78 -15.80
N ASP A 481 -4.51 6.90 -16.58
CA ASP A 481 -3.23 7.16 -17.23
C ASP A 481 -3.27 6.88 -18.74
N ASN A 482 -2.68 7.76 -19.56
CA ASN A 482 -2.50 7.63 -21.02
C ASN A 482 -3.81 7.46 -21.84
N GLY A 483 -4.89 8.14 -21.46
CA GLY A 483 -6.17 8.07 -22.15
C GLY A 483 -6.40 9.13 -23.23
N SER A 484 -7.43 8.93 -24.05
CA SER A 484 -7.93 9.94 -24.98
C SER A 484 -8.86 10.92 -24.25
N ASN A 485 -9.97 10.41 -23.66
CA ASN A 485 -10.87 11.26 -22.87
C ASN A 485 -11.69 10.52 -21.81
N LEU A 486 -12.02 11.25 -20.73
CA LEU A 486 -13.09 10.92 -19.80
C LEU A 486 -14.25 11.89 -20.01
N ALA A 487 -15.40 11.39 -20.48
CA ALA A 487 -16.58 12.19 -20.77
C ALA A 487 -17.74 11.87 -19.82
N ILE A 488 -18.31 12.89 -19.18
CA ILE A 488 -19.53 12.82 -18.37
C ILE A 488 -20.66 13.56 -19.10
N ILE A 489 -21.64 12.82 -19.59
CA ILE A 489 -22.70 13.31 -20.49
C ILE A 489 -24.06 13.04 -19.84
N ASN A 490 -24.80 14.10 -19.51
CA ASN A 490 -26.13 14.00 -18.87
C ASN A 490 -26.18 13.03 -17.67
N SER A 491 -25.15 13.08 -16.82
CA SER A 491 -24.90 12.10 -15.76
C SER A 491 -24.29 12.77 -14.52
N GLU A 492 -24.44 12.14 -13.35
CA GLU A 492 -23.74 12.55 -12.11
C GLU A 492 -22.46 11.74 -11.89
N ALA A 493 -21.37 12.43 -11.53
CA ALA A 493 -20.11 11.83 -11.13
C ALA A 493 -19.59 12.40 -9.80
N ILE A 494 -19.08 11.55 -8.93
CA ILE A 494 -18.51 11.88 -7.62
C ILE A 494 -17.07 11.39 -7.58
N PHE A 495 -16.12 12.31 -7.44
CA PHE A 495 -14.69 12.04 -7.43
C PHE A 495 -14.06 12.41 -6.09
N GLU A 496 -13.34 11.49 -5.48
CA GLU A 496 -12.54 11.69 -4.28
C GLU A 496 -11.11 11.23 -4.56
N ASN A 497 -10.17 12.17 -4.60
CA ASN A 497 -8.74 11.91 -4.87
C ASN A 497 -8.50 11.20 -6.22
N VAL A 498 -8.98 11.81 -7.30
CA VAL A 498 -8.85 11.29 -8.68
C VAL A 498 -7.70 12.00 -9.41
N ILE A 499 -6.87 11.22 -10.10
CA ILE A 499 -5.75 11.72 -10.91
C ILE A 499 -5.99 11.33 -12.37
N ILE A 500 -5.92 12.31 -13.27
CA ILE A 500 -5.97 12.12 -14.72
C ILE A 500 -4.63 12.56 -15.31
N ASN A 501 -3.89 11.63 -15.89
CA ASN A 501 -2.50 11.80 -16.31
C ASN A 501 -2.32 11.49 -17.80
N ASN A 502 -1.67 12.39 -18.53
CA ASN A 502 -1.32 12.22 -19.95
C ASN A 502 -2.54 11.93 -20.85
N PHE A 503 -3.57 12.77 -20.76
CA PHE A 503 -4.77 12.66 -21.58
C PHE A 503 -4.76 13.62 -22.77
N LYS A 504 -5.34 13.23 -23.91
CA LYS A 504 -5.68 14.17 -24.99
C LYS A 504 -6.71 15.20 -24.53
N LYS A 505 -7.76 14.74 -23.84
CA LYS A 505 -8.73 15.58 -23.13
C LYS A 505 -9.04 15.00 -21.77
N GLY A 506 -8.54 15.62 -20.70
CA GLY A 506 -8.65 15.10 -19.33
C GLY A 506 -10.10 14.80 -18.92
N LEU A 507 -10.85 15.83 -18.53
CA LEU A 507 -12.24 15.71 -18.11
C LEU A 507 -13.14 16.54 -19.03
N VAL A 508 -14.09 15.89 -19.69
CA VAL A 508 -15.07 16.53 -20.59
C VAL A 508 -16.46 16.44 -19.96
N ILE A 509 -17.11 17.57 -19.73
CA ILE A 509 -18.44 17.65 -19.13
C ILE A 509 -19.39 18.28 -20.15
N LYS A 510 -20.52 17.63 -20.41
CA LYS A 510 -21.50 18.05 -21.44
C LYS A 510 -22.93 17.96 -20.94
N LYS A 511 -23.84 18.71 -21.59
CA LYS A 511 -25.29 18.70 -21.28
C LYS A 511 -25.53 19.02 -19.79
N ASN A 512 -26.55 18.44 -19.16
CA ASN A 512 -26.92 18.71 -17.75
C ASN A 512 -26.11 17.89 -16.72
N SER A 513 -24.86 17.52 -17.03
CA SER A 513 -24.03 16.71 -16.12
C SER A 513 -23.69 17.44 -14.81
N LEU A 514 -23.58 16.67 -13.73
CA LEU A 514 -23.20 17.15 -12.40
C LEU A 514 -21.94 16.43 -11.93
N VAL A 515 -20.83 17.14 -11.75
CA VAL A 515 -19.58 16.56 -11.25
C VAL A 515 -19.24 17.16 -9.89
N LYS A 516 -19.24 16.33 -8.85
CA LYS A 516 -18.74 16.68 -7.52
C LYS A 516 -17.35 16.09 -7.37
N ALA A 517 -16.34 16.93 -7.15
CA ALA A 517 -14.96 16.47 -7.11
C ALA A 517 -14.19 17.08 -5.95
N ASP A 518 -13.64 16.23 -5.09
CA ASP A 518 -12.75 16.61 -4.01
C ASP A 518 -11.34 16.08 -4.30
N ASN A 519 -10.38 16.99 -4.35
CA ASN A 519 -9.00 16.72 -4.75
C ASN A 519 -8.87 16.04 -6.12
N LEU A 520 -9.33 16.71 -7.18
CA LEU A 520 -9.11 16.30 -8.57
C LEU A 520 -7.79 16.88 -9.08
N GLU A 521 -6.90 16.02 -9.58
CA GLU A 521 -5.66 16.43 -10.25
C GLU A 521 -5.69 16.01 -11.72
N ILE A 522 -5.46 16.96 -12.63
CA ILE A 522 -5.26 16.71 -14.04
C ILE A 522 -3.87 17.22 -14.42
N ARG A 523 -3.02 16.34 -14.96
CA ARG A 523 -1.64 16.69 -15.29
C ARG A 523 -1.15 16.11 -16.60
N ASP A 524 -0.12 16.75 -17.14
CA ASP A 524 0.63 16.29 -18.32
C ASP A 524 -0.27 16.03 -19.53
N SER A 525 -1.42 16.71 -19.59
CA SER A 525 -2.50 16.44 -20.54
C SER A 525 -2.62 17.56 -21.57
N TYR A 526 -3.06 17.25 -22.79
CA TYR A 526 -3.26 18.27 -23.81
C TYR A 526 -4.41 19.21 -23.41
N HIS A 527 -5.56 18.68 -22.97
CA HIS A 527 -6.58 19.47 -22.27
C HIS A 527 -6.75 18.99 -20.82
N GLY A 528 -6.97 19.93 -19.90
CA GLY A 528 -7.34 19.68 -18.51
C GLY A 528 -8.84 19.41 -18.39
N ILE A 529 -9.63 20.47 -18.25
CA ILE A 529 -11.10 20.42 -18.17
C ILE A 529 -11.71 21.08 -19.41
N ASP A 530 -12.58 20.35 -20.12
CA ASP A 530 -13.46 20.86 -21.16
C ASP A 530 -14.89 20.92 -20.62
N LEU A 531 -15.35 22.11 -20.22
CA LEU A 531 -16.70 22.34 -19.73
C LEU A 531 -17.60 22.88 -20.86
N LYS A 532 -18.46 22.00 -21.39
CA LYS A 532 -19.39 22.24 -22.50
C LYS A 532 -20.84 22.01 -22.07
N GLY A 533 -21.15 22.37 -20.83
CA GLY A 533 -22.46 22.18 -20.21
C GLY A 533 -22.34 21.69 -18.77
N GLY A 534 -23.40 21.87 -17.99
CA GLY A 534 -23.54 21.25 -16.68
C GLY A 534 -22.84 22.02 -15.56
N THR A 535 -22.55 21.33 -14.46
CA THR A 535 -21.92 21.93 -13.27
C THR A 535 -20.79 21.04 -12.75
N ILE A 536 -19.65 21.65 -12.42
CA ILE A 536 -18.57 21.02 -11.66
C ILE A 536 -18.35 21.78 -10.34
N SER A 537 -18.36 21.08 -9.21
CA SER A 537 -18.29 21.66 -7.86
C SER A 537 -17.44 20.84 -6.89
N GLY A 538 -16.79 21.49 -5.92
CA GLY A 538 -16.00 20.80 -4.89
C GLY A 538 -14.85 21.61 -4.33
N SER A 539 -13.98 20.96 -3.56
CA SER A 539 -12.99 21.65 -2.72
C SER A 539 -11.74 22.16 -3.47
N LYS A 540 -11.14 21.34 -4.35
CA LYS A 540 -9.81 21.60 -4.92
C LYS A 540 -9.59 20.90 -6.26
N TYR A 541 -9.29 21.69 -7.31
CA TYR A 541 -8.88 21.19 -8.63
C TYR A 541 -7.47 21.62 -8.96
N ILE A 542 -6.56 20.69 -9.21
CA ILE A 542 -5.18 20.95 -9.57
C ILE A 542 -5.03 20.64 -11.06
N ILE A 543 -4.73 21.65 -11.87
CA ILE A 543 -4.49 21.47 -13.29
C ILE A 543 -3.08 21.95 -13.60
N ARG A 544 -2.20 21.03 -13.97
CA ARG A 544 -0.77 21.34 -14.14
C ARG A 544 -0.16 20.76 -15.40
N ASN A 545 0.83 21.45 -15.94
CA ASN A 545 1.57 21.03 -17.14
C ASN A 545 0.66 20.61 -18.31
N CYS A 546 -0.47 21.32 -18.48
CA CYS A 546 -1.40 21.09 -19.57
C CYS A 546 -1.24 22.13 -20.70
N ASN A 547 -1.53 21.74 -21.94
CA ASN A 547 -1.54 22.71 -23.05
C ASN A 547 -2.72 23.68 -22.92
N TYR A 548 -3.90 23.16 -22.58
CA TYR A 548 -5.11 23.92 -22.30
C TYR A 548 -5.70 23.50 -20.95
N ALA A 549 -5.53 24.30 -19.91
CA ALA A 549 -5.96 23.91 -18.57
C ALA A 549 -7.49 23.90 -18.41
N LEU A 550 -8.17 24.98 -18.82
CA LEU A 550 -9.63 25.07 -18.84
C LEU A 550 -10.11 25.57 -20.20
N TYR A 551 -10.93 24.77 -20.86
CA TYR A 551 -11.71 25.14 -22.04
C TYR A 551 -13.18 25.23 -21.65
N TYR A 552 -13.79 26.39 -21.82
CA TYR A 552 -15.13 26.70 -21.32
C TYR A 552 -16.03 27.17 -22.46
N GLU A 553 -17.14 26.46 -22.69
CA GLU A 553 -18.20 26.86 -23.63
C GLU A 553 -19.46 27.31 -22.88
N GLU A 554 -19.90 26.56 -21.88
CA GLU A 554 -21.10 26.83 -21.09
C GLU A 554 -21.09 25.99 -19.81
N GLY A 555 -21.89 26.37 -18.79
CA GLY A 555 -22.03 25.63 -17.53
C GLY A 555 -21.56 26.42 -16.31
N ASN A 556 -21.41 25.75 -15.17
CA ASN A 556 -21.05 26.37 -13.89
C ASN A 556 -19.83 25.70 -13.25
N ILE A 557 -18.89 26.50 -12.75
CA ILE A 557 -17.74 26.04 -11.98
C ILE A 557 -17.83 26.61 -10.57
N LYS A 558 -17.97 25.74 -9.57
CA LYS A 558 -18.06 26.10 -8.14
C LYS A 558 -16.94 25.44 -7.34
N ALA A 559 -15.70 25.84 -7.60
CA ALA A 559 -14.52 25.28 -6.94
C ALA A 559 -13.32 26.21 -6.99
N LYS A 560 -12.34 25.95 -6.11
CA LYS A 560 -11.01 26.58 -6.18
C LYS A 560 -10.12 25.83 -7.18
N ILE A 561 -9.73 26.52 -8.25
CA ILE A 561 -8.86 25.96 -9.30
C ILE A 561 -7.41 26.41 -9.07
N PHE A 562 -6.50 25.44 -9.03
CA PHE A 562 -5.07 25.61 -8.87
C PHE A 562 -4.39 25.39 -10.21
N PHE A 563 -3.77 26.44 -10.74
CA PHE A 563 -3.03 26.37 -11.99
C PHE A 563 -1.52 26.40 -11.76
N SER A 564 -0.81 25.51 -12.46
CA SER A 564 0.66 25.47 -12.43
C SER A 564 1.22 25.07 -13.79
N ARG A 565 2.22 25.81 -14.29
CA ARG A 565 3.00 25.45 -15.50
C ARG A 565 2.17 25.08 -16.74
N ASN A 566 0.97 25.66 -16.91
CA ASN A 566 0.16 25.44 -18.10
C ASN A 566 0.56 26.39 -19.23
N THR A 567 0.38 25.97 -20.48
CA THR A 567 0.67 26.81 -21.66
C THR A 567 -0.47 27.82 -21.89
N SER A 568 -1.72 27.34 -21.91
CA SER A 568 -2.94 28.15 -21.92
C SER A 568 -3.75 27.82 -20.67
N TYR A 569 -4.16 28.85 -19.93
CA TYR A 569 -4.82 28.69 -18.63
C TYR A 569 -6.34 28.61 -18.79
N ILE A 570 -6.94 29.56 -19.49
CA ILE A 570 -8.40 29.63 -19.68
C ILE A 570 -8.68 30.01 -21.13
N ASN A 571 -9.52 29.24 -21.80
CA ASN A 571 -10.07 29.57 -23.10
C ASN A 571 -11.60 29.52 -23.02
N ALA A 572 -12.22 30.70 -22.92
CA ALA A 572 -13.66 30.83 -22.76
C ALA A 572 -14.32 31.27 -24.07
N ALA A 573 -15.22 30.45 -24.62
CA ALA A 573 -16.03 30.76 -25.79
C ALA A 573 -17.25 31.64 -25.42
N SER A 574 -17.68 31.61 -24.16
CA SER A 574 -18.73 32.47 -23.59
C SER A 574 -18.25 33.16 -22.30
N ASP A 575 -19.10 33.98 -21.69
CA ASP A 575 -18.77 34.71 -20.47
C ASP A 575 -18.54 33.77 -19.29
N LEU A 576 -17.35 33.87 -18.68
CA LEU A 576 -16.95 33.03 -17.55
C LEU A 576 -16.66 33.90 -16.32
N ASN A 577 -17.35 33.62 -15.22
CA ASN A 577 -17.10 34.22 -13.90
C ASN A 577 -16.52 33.17 -12.95
N LEU A 578 -15.35 33.46 -12.39
CA LEU A 578 -14.70 32.63 -11.37
C LEU A 578 -14.52 33.44 -10.09
N ASP A 579 -14.91 32.87 -8.94
CA ASP A 579 -14.73 33.52 -7.65
C ASP A 579 -13.26 33.55 -7.24
N CYS A 580 -12.57 32.40 -7.32
CA CYS A 580 -11.21 32.28 -6.85
C CYS A 580 -10.40 31.29 -7.69
N ILE A 581 -9.17 31.67 -8.02
CA ILE A 581 -8.14 30.75 -8.50
C ILE A 581 -6.90 30.86 -7.62
N VAL A 582 -6.09 29.81 -7.64
CA VAL A 582 -4.79 29.75 -6.97
C VAL A 582 -3.71 29.51 -8.01
N ILE A 583 -2.61 30.23 -7.88
CA ILE A 583 -1.45 30.13 -8.75
C ILE A 583 -0.18 29.94 -7.92
N ASP A 584 0.79 29.20 -8.44
CA ASP A 584 2.07 28.97 -7.76
C ASP A 584 3.11 30.07 -8.05
N ASP A 585 4.26 30.00 -7.39
CA ASP A 585 5.39 30.93 -7.57
C ASP A 585 5.95 30.95 -9.00
N TYR A 586 5.79 29.86 -9.74
CA TYR A 586 6.20 29.84 -11.15
C TYR A 586 5.28 30.74 -11.97
N VAL A 587 3.96 30.60 -11.83
CA VAL A 587 2.97 31.42 -12.53
C VAL A 587 3.07 32.88 -12.10
N ILE A 588 3.34 33.18 -10.83
CA ILE A 588 3.56 34.54 -10.34
C ILE A 588 4.75 35.20 -11.04
N ARG A 589 5.90 34.50 -11.10
CA ARG A 589 7.11 34.98 -11.80
C ARG A 589 6.88 35.17 -13.30
N HIS A 590 5.95 34.42 -13.89
CA HIS A 590 5.60 34.47 -15.31
C HIS A 590 4.20 35.06 -15.56
N SER A 591 3.77 36.02 -14.74
CA SER A 591 2.42 36.60 -14.78
C SER A 591 1.98 37.15 -16.16
N LEU A 592 2.90 37.59 -17.02
CA LEU A 592 2.57 37.96 -18.40
C LEU A 592 2.11 36.78 -19.26
N ASN A 593 2.73 35.61 -19.08
CA ASN A 593 2.33 34.39 -19.79
C ASN A 593 0.98 33.92 -19.27
N PHE A 594 0.74 34.04 -17.96
CA PHE A 594 -0.56 33.77 -17.36
C PHE A 594 -1.68 34.61 -18.01
N ILE A 595 -1.50 35.93 -18.12
CA ILE A 595 -2.49 36.81 -18.78
C ILE A 595 -2.67 36.45 -20.26
N LYS A 596 -1.59 36.16 -21.00
CA LYS A 596 -1.67 35.74 -22.41
C LYS A 596 -2.44 34.43 -22.60
N GLY A 597 -2.31 33.52 -21.63
CA GLY A 597 -3.00 32.24 -21.63
C GLY A 597 -4.47 32.32 -21.20
N ILE A 598 -5.02 33.51 -20.95
CA ILE A 598 -6.45 33.74 -20.71
C ILE A 598 -7.08 34.39 -21.94
N LYS A 599 -7.96 33.65 -22.61
CA LYS A 599 -8.70 34.07 -23.81
C LYS A 599 -10.21 34.06 -23.54
N GLY A 600 -10.93 34.95 -24.22
CA GLY A 600 -12.37 35.13 -24.04
C GLY A 600 -12.72 36.18 -22.98
N ASN A 601 -14.03 36.33 -22.72
CA ASN A 601 -14.53 37.23 -21.69
C ASN A 601 -14.53 36.53 -20.33
N VAL A 602 -13.43 36.68 -19.60
CA VAL A 602 -13.20 36.01 -18.31
C VAL A 602 -13.10 37.04 -17.20
N ASN A 603 -13.86 36.82 -16.14
CA ASN A 603 -13.80 37.58 -14.90
C ASN A 603 -13.34 36.66 -13.76
N ILE A 604 -12.33 37.11 -13.00
CA ILE A 604 -11.82 36.39 -11.83
C ILE A 604 -11.80 37.37 -10.67
N ARG A 605 -12.59 37.10 -9.62
CA ARG A 605 -12.72 38.00 -8.47
C ARG A 605 -11.44 38.01 -7.62
N GLN A 606 -10.83 36.85 -7.38
CA GLN A 606 -9.62 36.73 -6.57
C GLN A 606 -8.60 35.73 -7.14
N ILE A 607 -7.33 36.12 -7.15
CA ILE A 607 -6.16 35.31 -7.55
C ILE A 607 -5.23 35.19 -6.34
N ILE A 608 -5.09 34.00 -5.77
CA ILE A 608 -4.25 33.71 -4.59
C ILE A 608 -2.85 33.28 -5.06
N PRO A 609 -1.75 33.75 -4.44
CA PRO A 609 -1.67 34.56 -3.20
C PRO A 609 -1.69 36.09 -3.42
N LEU A 610 -1.84 36.56 -4.67
CA LEU A 610 -1.76 37.98 -4.99
C LEU A 610 -2.90 38.83 -4.39
N ASN A 611 -4.04 38.20 -4.07
CA ASN A 611 -5.27 38.84 -3.61
C ASN A 611 -5.75 39.97 -4.55
N TYR A 612 -5.60 39.75 -5.86
CA TYR A 612 -6.06 40.65 -6.91
C TYR A 612 -7.19 40.01 -7.73
N SER A 613 -8.11 40.82 -8.23
CA SER A 613 -8.95 40.43 -9.36
C SER A 613 -8.13 40.39 -10.65
N LEU A 614 -8.60 39.66 -11.68
CA LEU A 614 -7.94 39.63 -12.98
C LEU A 614 -7.77 41.05 -13.56
N ARG A 615 -8.79 41.91 -13.41
CA ARG A 615 -8.72 43.31 -13.85
C ARG A 615 -7.63 44.09 -13.13
N LYS A 616 -7.50 43.93 -11.80
CA LYS A 616 -6.46 44.62 -11.01
C LYS A 616 -5.05 44.12 -11.37
N LEU A 617 -4.88 42.81 -11.60
CA LEU A 617 -3.61 42.25 -12.07
C LEU A 617 -3.24 42.79 -13.46
N ARG A 618 -4.20 42.80 -14.40
CA ARG A 618 -3.99 43.36 -15.74
C ARG A 618 -3.59 44.82 -15.70
N LEU A 619 -4.28 45.66 -14.92
CA LEU A 619 -3.94 47.08 -14.75
C LEU A 619 -2.53 47.29 -14.16
N LYS A 620 -2.13 46.49 -13.17
CA LYS A 620 -0.77 46.59 -12.59
C LYS A 620 0.31 46.24 -13.61
N LEU A 621 0.13 45.16 -14.37
CA LEU A 621 1.09 44.73 -15.39
C LEU A 621 1.12 45.71 -16.57
N TYR A 622 -0.05 46.19 -17.00
CA TYR A 622 -0.19 47.25 -18.00
C TYR A 622 0.61 48.49 -17.60
N ASN A 623 0.42 49.01 -16.39
CA ASN A 623 1.15 50.17 -15.90
C ASN A 623 2.66 49.93 -15.83
N SER A 624 3.10 48.73 -15.46
CA SER A 624 4.52 48.36 -15.47
C SER A 624 5.12 48.41 -16.89
N ILE A 625 4.40 47.88 -17.90
CA ILE A 625 4.86 47.92 -19.29
C ILE A 625 4.76 49.33 -19.87
N LYS A 626 3.73 50.10 -19.48
CA LYS A 626 3.57 51.51 -19.85
C LYS A 626 4.76 52.35 -19.40
N VAL A 627 5.28 52.13 -18.18
CA VAL A 627 6.50 52.79 -17.70
C VAL A 627 7.71 52.43 -18.56
N LYS A 628 7.89 51.15 -18.90
CA LYS A 628 9.00 50.71 -19.79
C LYS A 628 8.89 51.31 -21.19
N LEU A 629 7.67 51.42 -21.71
CA LEU A 629 7.42 52.07 -23.00
C LEU A 629 7.79 53.56 -22.92
N PHE A 630 7.42 54.24 -21.83
CA PHE A 630 7.74 55.63 -21.61
C PHE A 630 9.25 55.88 -21.47
N GLU A 631 9.96 55.05 -20.70
CA GLU A 631 11.43 55.09 -20.61
C GLU A 631 12.06 54.92 -22.00
N ALA A 632 11.60 53.95 -22.78
CA ALA A 632 12.11 53.71 -24.13
C ALA A 632 11.81 54.87 -25.10
N LEU A 633 10.68 55.57 -24.95
CA LEU A 633 10.37 56.77 -25.73
C LEU A 633 11.30 57.95 -25.38
N ILE A 634 11.65 58.12 -24.10
CA ILE A 634 12.60 59.14 -23.67
C ILE A 634 14.01 58.83 -24.17
N GLU A 635 14.41 57.57 -24.06
CA GLU A 635 15.74 57.09 -24.47
C GLU A 635 15.87 56.89 -25.99
N ASN A 636 14.76 57.01 -26.73
CA ASN A 636 14.66 56.77 -28.17
C ASN A 636 15.15 55.36 -28.58
N ASP A 637 14.75 54.34 -27.81
CA ASP A 637 15.05 52.92 -28.08
C ASP A 637 13.95 52.28 -28.94
N PRO A 638 14.14 52.16 -30.27
CA PRO A 638 13.11 51.68 -31.19
C PRO A 638 12.72 50.21 -30.94
N LEU A 639 13.65 49.38 -30.47
CA LEU A 639 13.41 47.95 -30.25
C LEU A 639 12.49 47.76 -29.03
N GLN A 640 12.80 48.46 -27.95
CA GLN A 640 12.01 48.38 -26.72
C GLN A 640 10.64 49.05 -26.86
N ILE A 641 10.53 50.13 -27.63
CA ILE A 641 9.24 50.72 -28.02
C ILE A 641 8.38 49.69 -28.74
N LYS A 642 8.92 49.05 -29.78
CA LYS A 642 8.21 48.02 -30.56
C LYS A 642 7.76 46.87 -29.67
N LYS A 643 8.67 46.31 -28.86
CA LYS A 643 8.38 45.19 -27.95
C LYS A 643 7.28 45.51 -26.94
N SER A 644 7.35 46.69 -26.32
CA SER A 644 6.37 47.11 -25.30
C SER A 644 5.01 47.38 -25.94
N THR A 645 4.98 48.02 -27.12
CA THR A 645 3.75 48.26 -27.88
C THR A 645 3.06 46.97 -28.27
N ILE A 646 3.80 45.98 -28.81
CA ILE A 646 3.24 44.65 -29.14
C ILE A 646 2.67 43.97 -27.88
N THR A 647 3.39 44.04 -26.77
CA THR A 647 2.95 43.42 -25.52
C THR A 647 1.65 44.07 -25.01
N ILE A 648 1.55 45.39 -25.10
CA ILE A 648 0.33 46.12 -24.73
C ILE A 648 -0.84 45.72 -25.61
N LEU A 649 -0.67 45.71 -26.94
CA LEU A 649 -1.74 45.38 -27.87
C LEU A 649 -2.22 43.93 -27.75
N ASN A 650 -1.32 42.99 -27.49
CA ASN A 650 -1.66 41.57 -27.41
C ASN A 650 -2.24 41.17 -26.05
N CYS A 651 -1.77 41.80 -24.96
CA CYS A 651 -2.13 41.36 -23.60
C CYS A 651 -3.08 42.30 -22.86
N PHE A 652 -3.11 43.58 -23.24
CA PHE A 652 -3.76 44.65 -22.49
C PHE A 652 -4.58 45.57 -23.41
N ARG A 653 -5.14 45.01 -24.50
CA ARG A 653 -5.85 45.79 -25.51
C ARG A 653 -6.98 46.63 -24.91
N LYS A 654 -7.75 46.04 -23.99
CA LYS A 654 -8.88 46.71 -23.33
C LYS A 654 -8.39 47.86 -22.46
N GLU A 655 -7.43 47.60 -21.57
CA GLU A 655 -6.83 48.60 -20.69
C GLU A 655 -6.15 49.73 -21.47
N ALA A 656 -5.47 49.39 -22.58
CA ALA A 656 -4.82 50.36 -23.46
C ALA A 656 -5.83 51.25 -24.19
N LEU A 657 -6.92 50.68 -24.70
CA LEU A 657 -7.99 51.44 -25.35
C LEU A 657 -8.78 52.29 -24.35
N GLU A 658 -8.85 51.91 -23.08
CA GLU A 658 -9.49 52.69 -22.02
C GLU A 658 -8.61 53.87 -21.55
N ASN A 659 -7.29 53.70 -21.42
CA ASN A 659 -6.43 54.67 -20.73
C ASN A 659 -5.48 55.47 -21.64
N ASP A 660 -4.99 54.88 -22.73
CA ASP A 660 -3.90 55.46 -23.55
C ASP A 660 -4.08 55.18 -25.06
N LYS A 661 -5.34 55.13 -25.49
CA LYS A 661 -5.78 54.72 -26.83
C LYS A 661 -5.00 55.40 -27.94
N GLU A 662 -4.86 56.72 -27.85
CA GLU A 662 -4.26 57.57 -28.88
C GLU A 662 -2.78 57.23 -29.09
N VAL A 663 -2.00 57.14 -28.01
CA VAL A 663 -0.55 56.91 -28.08
C VAL A 663 -0.22 55.47 -28.48
N ILE A 664 -0.96 54.48 -27.98
CA ILE A 664 -0.71 53.08 -28.33
C ILE A 664 -1.06 52.80 -29.79
N LEU A 665 -2.14 53.39 -30.33
CA LEU A 665 -2.47 53.25 -31.75
C LEU A 665 -1.43 53.92 -32.65
N TYR A 666 -0.93 55.11 -32.28
CA TYR A 666 0.16 55.78 -32.99
C TYR A 666 1.43 54.91 -33.05
N LEU A 667 1.85 54.34 -31.92
CA LEU A 667 3.03 53.47 -31.87
C LEU A 667 2.81 52.17 -32.64
N ALA A 668 1.59 51.63 -32.65
CA ALA A 668 1.22 50.47 -33.45
C ALA A 668 1.42 50.74 -34.95
N GLU A 669 0.98 51.90 -35.44
CA GLU A 669 1.12 52.29 -36.84
C GLU A 669 2.60 52.44 -37.25
N ARG A 670 3.41 53.03 -36.37
CA ARG A 670 4.80 53.41 -36.67
C ARG A 670 5.81 52.29 -36.45
N CYS A 671 5.56 51.40 -35.49
CA CYS A 671 6.53 50.37 -35.08
C CYS A 671 6.18 48.97 -35.59
N LEU A 672 4.97 48.75 -36.14
CA LEU A 672 4.51 47.44 -36.62
C LEU A 672 4.43 47.41 -38.15
N GLY A 673 4.92 46.31 -38.74
CA GLY A 673 4.77 46.02 -40.16
C GLY A 673 3.30 45.78 -40.54
N SER A 674 2.99 45.82 -41.84
CA SER A 674 1.64 45.72 -42.40
C SER A 674 0.82 44.52 -41.90
N SER A 675 1.47 43.41 -41.56
CA SER A 675 0.84 42.17 -41.07
C SER A 675 0.36 42.20 -39.61
N ASN A 676 0.86 43.13 -38.78
CA ASN A 676 0.54 43.19 -37.33
C ASN A 676 -0.23 44.47 -36.94
N ARG A 677 -0.81 45.18 -37.91
CA ARG A 677 -1.61 46.38 -37.64
C ARG A 677 -2.98 45.97 -37.08
N PRO A 678 -3.40 46.47 -35.90
CA PRO A 678 -4.75 46.23 -35.40
C PRO A 678 -5.81 46.81 -36.37
N ASP A 679 -7.01 46.23 -36.41
CA ASP A 679 -8.12 46.77 -37.20
C ASP A 679 -8.42 48.22 -36.76
N LEU A 680 -8.15 49.16 -37.68
CA LEU A 680 -8.33 50.59 -37.50
C LEU A 680 -9.76 51.05 -37.83
N LYS A 681 -10.69 50.17 -38.23
CA LYS A 681 -12.11 50.53 -38.46
C LYS A 681 -12.75 51.32 -37.31
N PRO A 682 -12.52 50.99 -36.02
CA PRO A 682 -13.04 51.79 -34.91
C PRO A 682 -12.42 53.19 -34.85
N PHE A 683 -11.16 53.36 -35.28
CA PHE A 683 -10.49 54.66 -35.39
C PHE A 683 -11.05 55.46 -36.56
N LYS A 684 -11.35 54.81 -37.68
CA LYS A 684 -12.01 55.43 -38.84
C LYS A 684 -13.39 55.98 -38.47
N ARG A 685 -14.23 55.18 -37.79
CA ARG A 685 -15.51 55.64 -37.23
C ARG A 685 -15.36 56.73 -36.17
N LEU A 686 -14.38 56.65 -35.26
CA LEU A 686 -14.16 57.68 -34.25
C LEU A 686 -13.69 59.01 -34.87
N CYS A 687 -12.88 58.94 -35.92
CA CYS A 687 -12.47 60.09 -36.70
C CYS A 687 -13.64 60.66 -37.51
N GLU A 688 -14.51 59.83 -38.07
CA GLU A 688 -15.72 60.25 -38.80
C GLU A 688 -16.78 60.86 -37.86
N ASP A 689 -17.07 60.25 -36.71
CA ASP A 689 -18.09 60.68 -35.74
C ASP A 689 -17.68 61.90 -34.91
N ASN A 690 -16.38 62.05 -34.59
CA ASN A 690 -15.88 63.24 -33.89
C ASN A 690 -15.46 64.37 -34.84
N PHE A 691 -15.28 64.13 -36.15
CA PHE A 691 -14.91 65.19 -37.10
C PHE A 691 -15.92 66.33 -37.12
N TYR A 692 -17.22 65.98 -37.10
CA TYR A 692 -18.30 66.97 -37.09
C TYR A 692 -18.45 67.71 -35.76
N LYS A 693 -18.07 67.08 -34.63
CA LYS A 693 -18.11 67.74 -33.29
C LYS A 693 -16.89 68.64 -33.05
N ILE A 694 -15.70 68.25 -33.51
CA ILE A 694 -14.44 69.01 -33.32
C ILE A 694 -14.45 70.32 -34.14
N LEU A 695 -15.16 70.38 -35.26
CA LEU A 695 -15.33 71.61 -36.04
C LEU A 695 -16.27 72.64 -35.40
N LYS A 696 -17.14 72.23 -34.46
CA LYS A 696 -18.14 73.10 -33.80
C LYS A 696 -17.78 73.49 -32.37
N ASP A 697 -17.01 72.68 -31.65
CA ASP A 697 -16.74 72.92 -30.23
C ASP A 697 -15.39 73.62 -30.02
N LYS A 698 -15.43 74.90 -29.61
CA LYS A 698 -14.26 75.71 -29.19
C LYS A 698 -13.73 75.23 -27.82
N LYS A 699 -13.32 73.96 -27.70
CA LYS A 699 -12.59 73.48 -26.52
C LYS A 699 -11.12 73.22 -26.88
N ASP A 700 -10.27 74.04 -26.25
CA ASP A 700 -8.87 74.42 -26.54
C ASP A 700 -7.77 73.34 -26.70
N ASN A 701 -8.06 72.07 -26.99
CA ASN A 701 -7.03 71.01 -26.98
C ASN A 701 -6.46 70.61 -28.35
N TYR A 702 -6.99 71.14 -29.46
CA TYR A 702 -6.48 70.89 -30.82
C TYR A 702 -6.50 72.19 -31.64
N LYS A 703 -5.41 72.50 -32.35
CA LYS A 703 -5.35 73.60 -33.33
C LYS A 703 -5.25 73.03 -34.73
N VAL A 704 -6.31 73.21 -35.52
CA VAL A 704 -6.32 72.93 -36.96
C VAL A 704 -5.72 74.13 -37.68
N VAL A 705 -4.66 73.92 -38.46
CA VAL A 705 -4.10 74.95 -39.34
C VAL A 705 -4.34 74.55 -40.80
N PRO A 706 -5.18 75.27 -41.56
CA PRO A 706 -5.38 74.98 -42.97
C PRO A 706 -4.12 75.37 -43.76
N LEU A 707 -3.56 74.40 -44.49
CA LEU A 707 -2.41 74.62 -45.39
C LEU A 707 -2.89 74.66 -46.84
N LYS A 708 -2.79 75.84 -47.47
CA LYS A 708 -3.06 76.01 -48.90
C LYS A 708 -1.77 75.71 -49.67
N VAL A 709 -1.73 74.58 -50.36
CA VAL A 709 -0.60 74.19 -51.22
C VAL A 709 -0.97 74.43 -52.68
N THR A 710 -0.23 75.28 -53.36
CA THR A 710 -0.31 75.49 -54.81
C THR A 710 0.55 74.47 -55.55
N PHE A 711 0.02 73.90 -56.63
CA PHE A 711 0.73 72.92 -57.46
C PHE A 711 1.82 73.58 -58.32
N PRO A 712 2.93 72.89 -58.63
CA PRO A 712 3.87 73.35 -59.66
C PRO A 712 3.24 73.21 -61.05
N SER A 713 3.56 74.17 -61.92
CA SER A 713 3.00 74.35 -63.27
C SER A 713 3.26 73.19 -64.25
N PHE A 714 4.14 72.23 -63.97
CA PHE A 714 4.36 71.10 -64.88
C PHE A 714 3.26 70.02 -64.82
N LEU A 715 2.42 70.01 -63.78
CA LEU A 715 1.30 69.06 -63.65
C LEU A 715 0.00 69.55 -64.29
N THR A 716 -0.09 70.81 -64.72
CA THR A 716 -1.29 71.38 -65.36
C THR A 716 -1.43 71.01 -66.84
N ASN A 717 -0.38 70.46 -67.47
CA ASN A 717 -0.39 70.07 -68.89
C ASN A 717 -0.83 68.61 -69.16
N ILE A 718 -1.21 67.86 -68.13
CA ILE A 718 -1.66 66.48 -68.32
C ILE A 718 -3.18 66.45 -68.47
N SER A 719 -3.64 66.03 -69.66
CA SER A 719 -5.06 65.85 -70.00
C SER A 719 -5.83 65.12 -68.88
N PRO A 720 -6.96 65.68 -68.37
CA PRO A 720 -7.73 65.08 -67.28
C PRO A 720 -8.26 63.68 -67.56
N LYS A 721 -8.35 63.27 -68.84
CA LYS A 721 -8.96 62.02 -69.33
C LYS A 721 -8.06 60.79 -69.29
N LEU A 722 -6.73 60.93 -69.14
CA LEU A 722 -5.78 59.82 -69.30
C LEU A 722 -5.19 59.23 -68.01
N ILE A 723 -5.55 59.76 -66.85
CA ILE A 723 -5.04 59.25 -65.56
C ILE A 723 -6.21 58.84 -64.69
N SER A 724 -6.29 57.54 -64.39
CA SER A 724 -7.29 56.99 -63.48
C SER A 724 -7.22 57.67 -62.10
N LYS A 725 -8.35 57.72 -61.39
CA LYS A 725 -8.45 58.29 -60.03
C LYS A 725 -7.33 57.81 -59.10
N LYS A 726 -7.00 56.51 -59.16
CA LYS A 726 -5.91 55.89 -58.40
C LYS A 726 -4.52 56.38 -58.78
N ALA A 727 -4.28 56.70 -60.05
CA ALA A 727 -2.97 57.18 -60.51
C ALA A 727 -2.74 58.66 -60.16
N LYS A 728 -3.79 59.51 -60.18
CA LYS A 728 -3.73 60.89 -59.64
C LYS A 728 -3.45 60.87 -58.13
N GLU A 729 -4.13 59.99 -57.39
CA GLU A 729 -3.87 59.78 -55.95
C GLU A 729 -2.43 59.29 -55.68
N LYS A 730 -1.89 58.37 -56.50
CA LYS A 730 -0.51 57.87 -56.35
C LYS A 730 0.56 58.93 -56.64
N ILE A 731 0.38 59.72 -57.70
CA ILE A 731 1.29 60.81 -58.07
C ILE A 731 1.26 61.90 -56.99
N LEU A 732 0.06 62.26 -56.51
CA LEU A 732 -0.13 63.19 -55.42
C LEU A 732 0.53 62.70 -54.12
N PHE A 733 0.36 61.42 -53.76
CA PHE A 733 1.03 60.80 -52.62
C PHE A 733 2.56 60.83 -52.76
N SER A 734 3.09 60.62 -53.97
CA SER A 734 4.53 60.69 -54.24
C SER A 734 5.08 62.11 -54.10
N TYR A 735 4.29 63.11 -54.47
CA TYR A 735 4.65 64.53 -54.38
C TYR A 735 4.59 65.02 -52.92
N ILE A 736 3.57 64.62 -52.16
CA ILE A 736 3.43 64.92 -50.73
C ILE A 736 4.53 64.25 -49.91
N LYS A 737 4.95 63.02 -50.27
CA LYS A 737 6.12 62.35 -49.63
C LYS A 737 7.43 63.11 -49.87
N LYS A 738 7.53 63.84 -50.99
CA LYS A 738 8.69 64.65 -51.37
C LYS A 738 8.65 66.08 -50.85
N MET A 739 7.50 66.56 -50.33
CA MET A 739 7.45 67.83 -49.61
C MET A 739 8.34 67.70 -48.37
N ASN A 740 9.40 68.50 -48.35
CA ASN A 740 10.43 68.42 -47.33
C ASN A 740 9.81 68.83 -45.99
N LEU A 741 9.85 67.92 -45.00
CA LEU A 741 9.41 68.17 -43.62
C LEU A 741 10.10 69.41 -43.02
N GLN A 742 11.24 69.84 -43.58
CA GLN A 742 11.94 71.08 -43.23
C GLN A 742 11.19 72.35 -43.63
N ASP A 743 10.47 72.39 -44.76
CA ASP A 743 9.76 73.60 -45.21
C ASP A 743 8.50 73.87 -44.38
N ILE A 744 7.81 72.79 -43.98
CA ILE A 744 6.67 72.84 -43.05
C ILE A 744 7.16 73.19 -41.63
N LYS A 745 8.32 72.68 -41.20
CA LYS A 745 8.94 73.05 -39.93
C LYS A 745 9.36 74.53 -39.92
N GLY A 746 9.95 75.05 -41.00
CA GLY A 746 10.47 76.42 -41.10
C GLY A 746 9.41 77.50 -40.91
N LYS A 747 8.19 77.34 -41.46
CA LYS A 747 7.10 78.33 -41.32
C LYS A 747 6.40 78.34 -39.96
N PHE A 748 6.52 77.28 -39.15
CA PHE A 748 5.76 77.12 -37.90
C PHE A 748 6.64 76.94 -36.63
N TYR A 749 7.96 77.12 -36.78
CA TYR A 749 9.00 76.77 -35.80
C TYR A 749 8.80 77.35 -34.39
N LYS A 750 8.17 78.53 -34.26
CA LYS A 750 7.91 79.18 -32.96
C LYS A 750 6.70 78.62 -32.21
N LYS A 751 5.70 78.04 -32.89
CA LYS A 751 4.45 77.52 -32.27
C LYS A 751 4.42 76.00 -32.09
N LEU A 752 5.25 75.24 -32.80
CA LEU A 752 5.20 73.76 -32.83
C LEU A 752 6.38 73.06 -32.14
N SER A 753 7.36 73.80 -31.59
CA SER A 753 8.56 73.25 -30.92
C SER A 753 8.24 72.30 -29.74
N ASN A 754 7.11 72.53 -29.09
CA ASN A 754 6.59 71.73 -27.97
C ASN A 754 5.53 70.70 -28.38
N SER A 755 5.38 70.39 -29.67
CA SER A 755 4.34 69.49 -30.14
C SER A 755 4.87 68.47 -31.15
N ILE A 756 4.20 67.32 -31.25
CA ILE A 756 4.40 66.33 -32.31
C ILE A 756 3.36 66.61 -33.39
N VAL A 757 3.81 66.83 -34.63
CA VAL A 757 2.96 67.17 -35.77
C VAL A 757 2.61 65.90 -36.53
N TYR A 758 1.32 65.68 -36.78
CA TYR A 758 0.81 64.69 -37.72
C TYR A 758 0.05 65.38 -38.86
N THR A 759 0.10 64.80 -40.07
CA THR A 759 -0.65 65.28 -41.23
C THR A 759 -1.71 64.24 -41.58
N ILE A 760 -2.99 64.56 -41.37
CA ILE A 760 -4.10 63.75 -41.88
C ILE A 760 -4.51 64.37 -43.22
N VAL A 761 -4.45 63.57 -44.28
CA VAL A 761 -4.90 63.98 -45.61
C VAL A 761 -6.41 63.79 -45.68
N PHE A 762 -7.16 64.88 -45.79
CA PHE A 762 -8.57 64.86 -46.16
C PHE A 762 -8.70 65.39 -47.59
N ALA A 763 -9.33 64.61 -48.46
CA ALA A 763 -9.70 65.07 -49.79
C ALA A 763 -11.22 65.16 -49.85
N GLU A 764 -11.75 66.37 -49.97
CA GLU A 764 -13.13 66.56 -50.40
C GLU A 764 -13.11 66.92 -51.88
N SER A 765 -13.82 66.14 -52.69
CA SER A 765 -13.89 66.30 -54.14
C SER A 765 -15.15 67.08 -54.49
N SER A 766 -15.01 68.34 -54.93
CA SER A 766 -16.03 68.97 -55.76
C SER A 766 -15.60 68.97 -57.22
N ALA A 767 -16.54 68.73 -58.13
CA ALA A 767 -16.31 68.39 -59.54
C ALA A 767 -15.58 69.45 -60.39
N LYS A 768 -15.21 70.62 -59.83
CA LYS A 768 -14.56 71.69 -60.60
C LYS A 768 -13.22 72.21 -60.06
N PHE A 769 -12.83 71.96 -58.81
CA PHE A 769 -11.48 72.29 -58.32
C PHE A 769 -11.08 71.39 -57.16
N VAL A 770 -9.92 70.73 -57.25
CA VAL A 770 -9.33 69.99 -56.13
C VAL A 770 -8.73 70.99 -55.14
N LYS A 771 -9.52 71.49 -54.19
CA LYS A 771 -9.00 72.16 -53.00
C LYS A 771 -8.70 71.09 -51.95
N ASN A 772 -7.44 70.73 -51.80
CA ASN A 772 -7.01 69.79 -50.77
C ASN A 772 -6.90 70.49 -49.41
N TYR A 773 -7.61 70.01 -48.41
CA TYR A 773 -7.46 70.45 -47.02
C TYR A 773 -6.50 69.50 -46.31
N TYR A 774 -5.34 70.03 -45.91
CA TYR A 774 -4.41 69.30 -45.05
C TYR A 774 -4.76 69.61 -43.59
N LEU A 775 -5.15 68.60 -42.82
CA LEU A 775 -5.27 68.75 -41.37
C LEU A 775 -3.92 68.45 -40.72
N LEU A 776 -3.28 69.47 -40.16
CA LEU A 776 -2.25 69.25 -39.15
C LEU A 776 -2.94 68.92 -37.82
N CYS A 777 -2.78 67.70 -37.34
CA CYS A 777 -3.14 67.36 -35.97
C CYS A 777 -1.87 67.48 -35.13
N VAL A 778 -1.90 68.37 -34.13
CA VAL A 778 -0.75 68.73 -33.32
C VAL A 778 -0.97 68.17 -31.92
N ILE A 779 -0.21 67.15 -31.50
CA ILE A 779 -0.27 66.62 -30.14
C ILE A 779 0.78 67.35 -29.30
N ASP A 780 0.34 68.12 -28.29
CA ASP A 780 1.25 68.82 -27.39
C ASP A 780 2.07 67.81 -26.55
N LYS A 781 3.40 67.98 -26.47
CA LYS A 781 4.27 67.19 -25.58
C LYS A 781 3.82 67.30 -24.12
N LYS A 782 3.12 68.37 -23.73
CA LYS A 782 2.47 68.51 -22.41
C LYS A 782 1.35 67.49 -22.20
N ILE A 783 0.59 67.11 -23.23
CA ILE A 783 -0.46 66.09 -23.15
C ILE A 783 0.16 64.69 -23.04
N LEU A 784 1.23 64.43 -23.80
CA LEU A 784 2.07 63.24 -23.63
C LEU A 784 2.64 63.16 -22.20
N ASN A 785 3.01 64.29 -21.60
CA ASN A 785 3.45 64.35 -20.20
C ASN A 785 2.30 64.29 -19.17
N SER A 786 1.05 64.62 -19.54
CA SER A 786 -0.10 64.63 -18.63
C SER A 786 -0.87 63.29 -18.60
N GLN A 787 -1.02 62.62 -19.74
CA GLN A 787 -1.55 61.26 -19.86
C GLN A 787 -0.56 60.20 -19.34
N PHE A 788 0.74 60.47 -19.45
CA PHE A 788 1.82 59.68 -18.83
C PHE A 788 2.33 60.44 -17.60
N LYS A 789 1.51 60.53 -16.54
CA LYS A 789 1.98 61.08 -15.25
C LYS A 789 3.33 60.45 -14.90
N LYS A 790 4.36 61.28 -14.74
CA LYS A 790 5.64 60.86 -14.16
C LYS A 790 5.32 60.01 -12.92
N PRO A 791 5.93 58.83 -12.72
CA PRO A 791 5.84 58.16 -11.44
C PRO A 791 6.21 59.18 -10.36
N LYS A 792 5.43 59.26 -9.27
CA LYS A 792 5.75 60.12 -8.11
C LYS A 792 7.26 60.00 -7.87
N LYS A 793 7.96 61.16 -7.86
CA LYS A 793 9.40 61.23 -7.64
C LYS A 793 9.75 60.25 -6.52
N ARG A 794 10.56 59.25 -6.84
CA ARG A 794 11.18 58.40 -5.82
C ARG A 794 11.89 59.34 -4.84
N PRO A 795 11.90 59.05 -3.54
CA PRO A 795 12.61 59.87 -2.57
C PRO A 795 14.03 60.12 -3.08
N SER A 796 14.42 61.39 -3.18
CA SER A 796 15.75 61.80 -3.66
C SER A 796 16.78 61.41 -2.60
N LEU A 797 17.18 60.14 -2.61
CA LEU A 797 18.31 59.69 -1.84
C LEU A 797 19.52 60.47 -2.36
N LYS A 798 20.07 61.32 -1.50
CA LYS A 798 21.25 62.13 -1.78
C LYS A 798 22.48 61.27 -1.55
N ILE A 799 23.22 61.02 -2.61
CA ILE A 799 24.33 60.07 -2.66
C ILE A 799 25.63 60.85 -2.85
N GLY A 800 26.60 60.59 -1.98
CA GLY A 800 27.98 61.03 -2.12
C GLY A 800 28.71 60.07 -3.04
N LEU A 801 29.39 60.58 -4.05
CA LEU A 801 30.05 59.78 -5.06
C LEU A 801 31.56 59.99 -4.98
N ILE A 802 32.29 58.90 -4.79
CA ILE A 802 33.75 58.86 -4.85
C ILE A 802 34.10 57.93 -6.01
N ILE A 803 34.74 58.49 -7.04
CA ILE A 803 35.25 57.72 -8.18
C ILE A 803 36.74 58.00 -8.28
N HIS A 804 37.56 56.96 -8.18
CA HIS A 804 38.99 57.07 -8.39
C HIS A 804 39.33 56.66 -9.83
N THR A 805 39.14 57.57 -10.80
CA THR A 805 39.49 57.33 -12.21
C THR A 805 39.99 58.57 -12.92
N GLU A 806 40.95 58.40 -13.82
CA GLU A 806 41.40 59.42 -14.78
C GLU A 806 40.51 59.47 -16.04
N TYR A 807 39.59 58.51 -16.21
CA TYR A 807 38.74 58.40 -17.40
C TYR A 807 37.48 59.27 -17.31
N GLN A 808 37.56 60.49 -17.86
CA GLN A 808 36.46 61.47 -17.83
C GLN A 808 35.13 60.92 -18.36
N ARG A 809 35.18 60.11 -19.43
CA ARG A 809 33.99 59.49 -20.03
C ARG A 809 33.29 58.51 -19.08
N MET A 810 34.05 57.82 -18.23
CA MET A 810 33.51 56.94 -17.21
C MET A 810 32.81 57.74 -16.11
N ILE A 811 33.41 58.86 -15.67
CA ILE A 811 32.82 59.78 -14.68
C ILE A 811 31.49 60.33 -15.21
N GLU A 812 31.45 60.79 -16.45
CA GLU A 812 30.23 61.28 -17.11
C GLU A 812 29.17 60.18 -17.26
N LEU A 813 29.58 58.96 -17.60
CA LEU A 813 28.68 57.83 -17.75
C LEU A 813 28.05 57.43 -16.41
N ILE A 814 28.84 57.44 -15.33
CA ILE A 814 28.33 57.19 -13.97
C ILE A 814 27.35 58.30 -13.59
N ARG A 815 27.75 59.57 -13.71
CA ARG A 815 26.91 60.74 -13.36
C ARG A 815 25.60 60.76 -14.12
N SER A 816 25.63 60.62 -15.45
CA SER A 816 24.42 60.59 -16.29
C SER A 816 23.52 59.40 -15.95
N SER A 817 24.11 58.23 -15.71
CA SER A 817 23.36 57.02 -15.36
C SER A 817 22.56 57.16 -14.06
N PHE A 818 23.14 57.79 -13.03
CA PHE A 818 22.47 58.00 -11.75
C PHE A 818 21.51 59.20 -11.77
N LYS A 819 21.88 60.28 -12.47
CA LYS A 819 20.99 61.44 -12.69
C LYS A 819 19.71 61.03 -13.42
N ASN A 820 19.82 60.17 -14.44
CA ASN A 820 18.65 59.61 -15.15
C ASN A 820 17.77 58.72 -14.26
N GLN A 821 18.30 58.21 -13.14
CA GLN A 821 17.56 57.39 -12.18
C GLN A 821 16.91 58.22 -11.05
N GLY A 822 17.08 59.55 -11.05
CA GLY A 822 16.44 60.45 -10.08
C GLY A 822 17.17 60.56 -8.74
N TYR A 823 18.44 60.16 -8.66
CA TYR A 823 19.28 60.36 -7.49
C TYR A 823 19.99 61.72 -7.54
N ASP A 824 20.08 62.40 -6.40
CA ASP A 824 20.87 63.62 -6.24
C ASP A 824 22.32 63.23 -5.90
N LEU A 825 23.26 63.64 -6.73
CA LEU A 825 24.67 63.23 -6.62
C LEU A 825 25.54 64.38 -6.14
N PHE A 826 26.36 64.10 -5.14
CA PHE A 826 27.40 65.01 -4.63
C PHE A 826 28.76 64.38 -4.92
N MET A 827 29.56 65.01 -5.77
CA MET A 827 30.96 64.58 -5.92
C MET A 827 31.71 64.95 -4.65
N LEU A 828 32.37 63.97 -4.04
CA LEU A 828 33.17 64.20 -2.85
C LEU A 828 34.64 64.37 -3.27
N PRO A 829 35.33 65.45 -2.85
CA PRO A 829 36.73 65.70 -3.18
C PRO A 829 37.67 64.88 -2.28
N SER A 830 37.47 63.56 -2.23
CA SER A 830 38.15 62.65 -1.31
C SER A 830 38.64 61.39 -2.04
N THR A 831 39.79 60.87 -1.66
CA THR A 831 40.36 59.62 -2.18
C THR A 831 39.93 58.38 -1.38
N ASP A 832 39.42 58.56 -0.17
CA ASP A 832 38.95 57.47 0.71
C ASP A 832 37.63 57.80 1.42
N ILE A 833 37.02 56.79 2.03
CA ILE A 833 35.72 56.88 2.72
C ILE A 833 35.81 57.69 4.02
N PHE A 834 36.90 57.59 4.78
CA PHE A 834 37.06 58.24 6.08
C PHE A 834 37.16 59.77 5.95
N THR A 835 37.99 60.22 4.99
CA THR A 835 38.11 61.64 4.65
C THR A 835 36.81 62.20 4.08
N ALA A 836 36.07 61.39 3.30
CA ALA A 836 34.77 61.76 2.76
C ALA A 836 33.70 61.92 3.85
N LEU A 837 33.64 61.02 4.83
CA LEU A 837 32.74 61.13 5.99
C LEU A 837 33.04 62.38 6.82
N SER A 838 34.33 62.67 7.06
CA SER A 838 34.77 63.88 7.76
C SER A 838 34.38 65.16 7.02
N TYR A 839 34.53 65.18 5.69
CA TYR A 839 34.13 66.29 4.84
C TYR A 839 32.60 66.51 4.85
N ILE A 840 31.82 65.44 4.75
CA ILE A 840 30.34 65.48 4.83
C ILE A 840 29.89 66.06 6.17
N LYS A 841 30.48 65.59 7.28
CA LYS A 841 30.15 66.05 8.63
C LYS A 841 30.51 67.52 8.84
N LYS A 842 31.73 67.93 8.44
CA LYS A 842 32.21 69.32 8.56
C LYS A 842 31.39 70.31 7.73
N ARG A 843 30.93 69.92 6.55
CA ARG A 843 30.16 70.76 5.63
C ARG A 843 28.64 70.61 5.77
N GLN A 844 28.17 69.79 6.72
CA GLN A 844 26.75 69.46 6.92
C GLN A 844 26.04 69.06 5.62
N LEU A 845 26.70 68.26 4.78
CA LEU A 845 26.12 67.85 3.50
C LEU A 845 24.98 66.85 3.75
N PRO A 846 23.81 67.01 3.09
CA PRO A 846 22.63 66.17 3.32
C PRO A 846 22.74 64.82 2.61
N ILE A 847 23.86 64.11 2.74
CA ILE A 847 24.16 62.84 2.07
C ILE A 847 23.90 61.69 3.03
N LYS A 848 23.12 60.69 2.61
CA LYS A 848 22.83 59.50 3.44
C LYS A 848 23.72 58.30 3.11
N ILE A 849 24.15 58.18 1.86
CA ILE A 849 24.93 57.04 1.38
C ILE A 849 26.14 57.54 0.58
N ILE A 850 27.29 56.91 0.78
CA ILE A 850 28.46 57.06 -0.09
C ILE A 850 28.55 55.86 -1.03
N LEU A 851 28.71 56.12 -2.33
CA LEU A 851 29.14 55.16 -3.32
C LEU A 851 30.61 55.35 -3.62
N PHE A 852 31.41 54.36 -3.27
CA PHE A 852 32.85 54.36 -3.49
C PHE A 852 33.20 53.34 -4.58
N PHE A 853 33.63 53.85 -5.74
CA PHE A 853 33.98 53.04 -6.91
C PHE A 853 35.48 52.80 -6.98
N ASN A 854 35.86 51.53 -6.93
CA ASN A 854 37.21 51.06 -7.20
C ASN A 854 37.21 50.11 -8.38
N TYR A 855 38.25 50.17 -9.20
CA TYR A 855 38.47 49.16 -10.22
C TYR A 855 39.91 48.68 -10.21
N ASP A 856 40.05 47.40 -10.54
CA ASP A 856 41.33 46.78 -10.82
C ASP A 856 41.33 46.43 -12.31
N ILE A 857 42.31 46.91 -13.06
CA ILE A 857 42.47 46.59 -14.48
C ILE A 857 43.75 45.79 -14.69
N GLU A 858 43.59 44.57 -15.15
CA GLU A 858 44.68 43.69 -15.55
C GLU A 858 44.84 43.73 -17.07
N LYS A 859 46.09 43.79 -17.52
CA LYS A 859 46.48 43.71 -18.93
C LYS A 859 47.18 42.39 -19.16
N THR A 860 46.65 41.55 -20.05
CA THR A 860 47.29 40.30 -20.48
C THR A 860 47.51 40.29 -21.98
N LYS A 861 48.55 39.59 -22.45
CA LYS A 861 48.80 39.41 -23.90
C LYS A 861 47.69 38.55 -24.50
N SER A 862 47.14 38.97 -25.64
CA SER A 862 46.16 38.18 -26.37
C SER A 862 46.83 36.98 -27.03
N THR A 863 46.16 35.82 -27.01
CA THR A 863 46.55 34.65 -27.82
C THR A 863 46.15 34.80 -29.30
N ILE A 864 45.38 35.83 -29.65
CA ILE A 864 44.82 36.04 -31.00
C ILE A 864 45.78 36.81 -31.91
N SER A 865 46.55 37.78 -31.38
CA SER A 865 47.61 38.47 -32.14
C SER A 865 48.61 39.14 -31.21
N ALA A 866 49.88 39.22 -31.64
CA ALA A 866 50.98 39.80 -30.86
C ALA A 866 50.78 41.29 -30.50
N ASN A 867 49.99 42.02 -31.29
CA ASN A 867 49.72 43.45 -31.12
C ASN A 867 48.42 43.73 -30.34
N LEU A 868 47.69 42.70 -29.91
CA LEU A 868 46.42 42.83 -29.21
C LEU A 868 46.59 42.47 -27.73
N PHE A 869 46.06 43.30 -26.84
CA PHE A 869 46.02 43.02 -25.40
C PHE A 869 44.59 42.84 -24.92
N ILE A 870 44.42 42.00 -23.90
CA ILE A 870 43.17 41.84 -23.18
C ILE A 870 43.24 42.73 -21.94
N TYR A 871 42.29 43.64 -21.83
CA TYR A 871 42.10 44.49 -20.66
C TYR A 871 40.90 43.96 -19.87
N SER A 872 41.16 43.35 -18.73
CA SER A 872 40.16 42.82 -17.81
C SER A 872 39.96 43.82 -16.68
N CYS A 873 38.75 44.34 -16.52
CA CYS A 873 38.41 45.30 -15.46
C CYS A 873 37.43 44.67 -14.47
N ASN A 874 37.83 44.60 -13.19
CA ASN A 874 36.93 44.31 -12.08
C ASN A 874 36.50 45.62 -11.41
N LEU A 875 35.27 46.07 -11.68
CA LEU A 875 34.73 47.28 -11.07
C LEU A 875 33.87 46.93 -9.87
N ARG A 876 34.21 47.51 -8.71
CA ARG A 876 33.54 47.34 -7.42
C ARG A 876 32.95 48.67 -6.96
N ALA A 877 31.67 48.67 -6.60
CA ALA A 877 31.01 49.78 -5.92
C ALA A 877 30.69 49.38 -4.48
N LYS A 878 31.38 50.00 -3.53
CA LYS A 878 31.05 49.90 -2.10
C LYS A 878 29.97 50.91 -1.77
N ILE A 879 28.98 50.46 -1.01
CA ILE A 879 27.86 51.27 -0.52
C ILE A 879 28.06 51.43 0.98
N VAL A 880 28.20 52.66 1.46
CA VAL A 880 28.51 52.98 2.85
C VAL A 880 27.42 53.89 3.41
N ASP A 881 26.93 53.57 4.60
CA ASP A 881 26.00 54.42 5.34
C ASP A 881 26.76 55.59 5.99
N VAL A 882 26.27 56.81 5.83
CA VAL A 882 26.95 58.01 6.35
C VAL A 882 26.77 58.14 7.87
N SER A 883 25.64 57.72 8.43
CA SER A 883 25.38 57.83 9.88
C SER A 883 26.25 56.91 10.71
N SER A 884 26.42 55.66 10.27
CA SER A 884 27.18 54.64 10.99
C SER A 884 28.62 54.48 10.49
N GLY A 885 28.94 54.98 9.30
CA GLY A 885 30.21 54.73 8.62
C GLY A 885 30.38 53.27 8.16
N GLN A 886 29.38 52.41 8.34
CA GLN A 886 29.46 50.99 7.99
C GLN A 886 29.20 50.73 6.51
N GLN A 887 29.92 49.75 5.95
CA GLN A 887 29.67 49.26 4.60
C GLN A 887 28.39 48.41 4.56
N LEU A 888 27.37 48.88 3.87
CA LEU A 888 26.09 48.20 3.70
C LEU A 888 26.15 47.05 2.68
N SER A 889 26.93 47.24 1.61
CA SER A 889 27.03 46.26 0.52
C SER A 889 28.22 46.56 -0.38
N THR A 890 28.72 45.55 -1.09
CA THR A 890 29.59 45.73 -2.25
C THR A 890 28.93 45.08 -3.46
N VAL A 891 28.94 45.75 -4.60
CA VAL A 891 28.49 45.20 -5.88
C VAL A 891 29.66 45.22 -6.85
N SER A 892 29.92 44.11 -7.54
CA SER A 892 31.00 44.01 -8.51
C SER A 892 30.53 43.53 -9.89
N ALA A 893 31.29 43.91 -10.91
CA ALA A 893 31.14 43.41 -12.26
C ALA A 893 32.47 43.40 -13.00
N GLU A 894 32.71 42.31 -13.71
CA GLU A 894 33.91 42.09 -14.50
C GLU A 894 33.62 42.13 -16.00
N SER A 895 34.57 42.67 -16.75
CA SER A 895 34.54 42.62 -18.21
C SER A 895 35.93 42.64 -18.80
N ALA A 896 36.07 41.97 -19.94
CA ALA A 896 37.28 42.01 -20.75
C ALA A 896 36.99 42.67 -22.11
N VAL A 897 37.97 43.43 -22.60
CA VAL A 897 37.97 44.04 -23.94
C VAL A 897 39.33 43.82 -24.59
N TYR A 898 39.32 43.45 -25.87
CA TYR A 898 40.53 43.37 -26.68
C TYR A 898 40.84 44.74 -27.27
N GLN A 899 42.06 45.24 -27.08
CA GLN A 899 42.46 46.53 -27.62
C GLN A 899 43.98 46.60 -27.83
N VAL A 900 44.41 47.33 -28.85
CA VAL A 900 45.83 47.58 -29.16
C VAL A 900 46.37 48.74 -28.31
N SER A 901 45.57 49.81 -28.18
CA SER A 901 45.90 50.98 -27.36
C SER A 901 45.67 50.72 -25.87
N ASP A 902 46.68 51.02 -25.05
CA ASP A 902 46.64 50.81 -23.60
C ASP A 902 45.60 51.66 -22.89
N THR A 903 45.62 52.97 -23.16
CA THR A 903 44.69 53.94 -22.59
C THR A 903 43.24 53.63 -23.00
N LYS A 904 43.02 53.37 -24.29
CA LYS A 904 41.68 53.06 -24.82
C LYS A 904 41.17 51.70 -24.35
N GLY A 905 42.06 50.73 -24.16
CA GLY A 905 41.75 49.40 -23.65
C GLY A 905 41.26 49.44 -22.21
N LYS A 906 42.02 50.12 -21.33
CA LYS A 906 41.66 50.36 -19.93
C LYS A 906 40.33 51.10 -19.80
N GLU A 907 40.16 52.21 -20.53
CA GLU A 907 38.92 53.00 -20.52
C GLU A 907 37.70 52.17 -20.96
N LEU A 908 37.80 51.41 -22.08
CA LEU A 908 36.70 50.60 -22.59
C LEU A 908 36.34 49.44 -21.66
N ALA A 909 37.33 48.80 -21.04
CA ALA A 909 37.09 47.74 -20.06
C ALA A 909 36.34 48.30 -18.84
N ALA A 910 36.74 49.46 -18.32
CA ALA A 910 36.07 50.11 -17.20
C ALA A 910 34.62 50.52 -17.54
N ILE A 911 34.40 51.11 -18.71
CA ILE A 911 33.05 51.46 -19.21
C ILE A 911 32.17 50.22 -19.35
N LYS A 912 32.70 49.13 -19.90
CA LYS A 912 31.95 47.87 -20.11
C LYS A 912 31.61 47.20 -18.77
N SER A 913 32.52 47.22 -17.80
CA SER A 913 32.27 46.75 -16.43
C SER A 913 31.20 47.60 -15.75
N PHE A 914 31.24 48.93 -15.89
CA PHE A 914 30.18 49.79 -15.35
C PHE A 914 28.80 49.52 -15.97
N LYS A 915 28.71 49.31 -17.29
CA LYS A 915 27.43 48.96 -17.94
C LYS A 915 26.83 47.68 -17.39
N LYS A 916 27.65 46.68 -17.05
CA LYS A 916 27.21 45.45 -16.37
C LYS A 916 26.83 45.70 -14.91
N LEU A 917 27.62 46.51 -14.19
CA LEU A 917 27.42 46.83 -12.78
C LEU A 917 26.13 47.63 -12.54
N LYS A 918 25.81 48.58 -13.43
CA LYS A 918 24.71 49.54 -13.31
C LYS A 918 23.39 48.90 -12.91
N ASN A 919 23.01 47.77 -13.52
CA ASN A 919 21.73 47.12 -13.23
C ASN A 919 21.72 46.44 -11.86
N LYS A 920 22.82 45.77 -11.48
CA LYS A 920 22.96 45.16 -10.14
C LYS A 920 22.93 46.24 -9.06
N LEU A 921 23.65 47.34 -9.28
CA LEU A 921 23.74 48.46 -8.35
C LEU A 921 22.38 49.19 -8.21
N LYS A 922 21.62 49.34 -9.30
CA LYS A 922 20.24 49.88 -9.29
C LYS A 922 19.30 49.05 -8.41
N ILE A 923 19.34 47.72 -8.53
CA ILE A 923 18.52 46.83 -7.70
C ILE A 923 18.90 46.98 -6.23
N LYS A 924 20.20 46.99 -5.92
CA LYS A 924 20.67 47.08 -4.54
C LYS A 924 20.33 48.41 -3.87
N LEU A 925 20.45 49.52 -4.61
CA LEU A 925 20.05 50.83 -4.10
C LEU A 925 18.53 50.96 -3.90
N LEU A 926 17.71 50.24 -4.68
CA LEU A 926 16.26 50.19 -4.48
C LEU A 926 15.85 49.36 -3.25
N GLU A 927 16.64 48.35 -2.88
CA GLU A 927 16.46 47.62 -1.62
C GLU A 927 16.81 48.51 -0.42
N LEU A 928 17.98 49.14 -0.45
CA LEU A 928 18.46 49.99 0.64
C LEU A 928 17.60 51.25 0.83
N ALA A 929 17.12 51.86 -0.26
CA ALA A 929 16.22 53.01 -0.18
C ALA A 929 14.81 52.70 0.37
N LYS A 930 14.47 51.42 0.61
CA LYS A 930 13.26 51.04 1.36
C LYS A 930 13.53 50.86 2.85
N GLN A 931 14.79 50.69 3.23
CA GLN A 931 15.25 50.47 4.60
C GLN A 931 15.68 51.78 5.30
N ILE A 932 16.11 52.76 4.50
CA ILE A 932 16.58 54.12 4.90
C ILE A 932 15.51 55.16 4.57
#